data_AF-A0A183F5S6-F1
#
_entry.id   AF-A0A183F5S6-F1
#
_cell.length_a   1.000
_cell.length_b   1.000
_cell.length_c   1.000
_cell.angle_alpha   90.00
_cell.angle_beta   90.00
_cell.angle_gamma   90.00
#
_symmetry.space_group_name_H-M   'P 1'
#
loop_
_entity.id
_entity.type
_entity.pdbx_description
1 polymer ?
#
loop_
_entity_poly.entity_id
_entity_poly.type
_entity_poly.pdbx_seq_one_letter_code
_entity_poly.pdbx_strand_id
1 'polypeptide(L)'
;MDPMSSVLFEKERPFLYCFRSSKSIGYSCHFMGNALVVTAEKAKGKVVTRCTKGIIVPPFSKFPCQSGWTFSTWLRMDPMSSVLFEKERPFLYCFRSSKSIGYSCHFMGNALVVTAEKAKGKVVTRCTKKELTPRKWHHIAISHSYSRWGRSEIRFYFDGELSETAEINWAVSTTEQFDRCSIGVSPEGDPDTSFCGQMGAVYLFADSLSLEQANSLFCLGPAYQSYFVHDSGSTLPEGYKKHLFDGRLSSVLVMAYCPKNCHGQLCLNSPSKVPSAYFVQVPHAVMKEGVEVITTHSIHSSLQSVGGIQILLPLFSQLDLPCEDGSAMDGDMCSTLLSLIALLLSSSQTIQQQLYHSKGFLIIGHALQKSSSKHITMKVAEQVIDMAKFLLRCSSGGPLIKQLFEHIMFNPKLWINSEPTVQVHLYNYLATDFLGNSNFHHIIRQVATFGEMCHALKFYYWVTLPKQPSAYQASFLCQFKNLNFIFVSSSECEPLLQVEPRSESFPSEDVVAIRGSILVFLNRLILLSASSSSNQEAIREQEIHQLMNFVATVHEAVALVFKLLSSPNQLIRIPALKMFGFYLQRSTLKRKTESVTARHLYTLITERLLIHADYLTLPTYIVLFEILTEQMTPELAYAKKEAASPEWRFENPMMLKVIANLITQSTESNELMRVKKAFLLDMINMCREGKDNRRTILQMSVWQEWLISISYVFPKTEAEMEITELVYEMFAILLHHAIRYEYGGWRVWVDTLAIAHSKVHMFF
;
A
#
# COMPACT_ATOMS: atom_id res chain seq x y z
N MET A 1 21.75 11.26 16.36
CA MET A 1 20.33 11.46 16.03
C MET A 1 20.23 12.75 15.24
N ASP A 2 20.50 12.67 13.95
CA ASP A 2 20.16 13.73 13.00
C ASP A 2 18.81 13.36 12.39
N PRO A 3 17.84 14.28 12.29
CA PRO A 3 16.69 14.02 11.47
C PRO A 3 17.17 14.03 10.03
N MET A 4 17.11 12.86 9.37
CA MET A 4 17.21 12.74 7.94
C MET A 4 16.43 13.88 7.32
N SER A 5 17.13 14.72 6.58
CA SER A 5 16.55 15.76 5.75
C SER A 5 15.51 15.09 4.87
N SER A 6 14.24 15.39 5.15
CA SER A 6 13.14 15.14 4.23
C SER A 6 13.45 15.90 2.95
N VAL A 7 14.04 15.20 1.98
CA VAL A 7 13.98 15.59 0.59
C VAL A 7 12.52 15.41 0.22
N LEU A 8 11.71 16.41 0.56
CA LEU A 8 10.38 16.60 0.04
C LEU A 8 10.53 16.52 -1.48
N PHE A 9 9.92 15.49 -2.08
CA PHE A 9 9.70 15.39 -3.51
C PHE A 9 8.88 16.62 -3.93
N GLU A 10 9.59 17.72 -4.21
CA GLU A 10 8.98 18.97 -4.64
C GLU A 10 8.33 18.74 -6.00
N LYS A 11 6.99 18.76 -5.98
CA LYS A 11 6.13 18.86 -7.16
C LYS A 11 6.71 19.85 -8.16
N GLU A 12 6.71 19.42 -9.43
CA GLU A 12 6.90 20.19 -10.67
C GLU A 12 7.57 21.57 -10.53
N ARG A 13 8.80 21.70 -11.03
CA ARG A 13 9.46 23.00 -11.18
C ARG A 13 9.65 23.33 -12.67
N PRO A 14 9.01 24.38 -13.21
CA PRO A 14 9.26 24.87 -14.56
C PRO A 14 10.38 25.91 -14.60
N PHE A 15 10.86 26.21 -15.81
CA PHE A 15 11.93 27.13 -16.23
C PHE A 15 12.49 28.13 -15.18
N LEU A 16 13.81 28.23 -15.02
CA LEU A 16 14.48 29.21 -14.14
C LEU A 16 15.64 29.90 -14.87
N TYR A 17 15.98 31.13 -14.48
CA TYR A 17 17.24 31.75 -14.91
C TYR A 17 18.40 31.24 -14.03
N CYS A 18 19.47 30.77 -14.66
CA CYS A 18 20.70 30.38 -14.00
C CYS A 18 21.83 31.33 -14.40
N PHE A 19 22.38 32.05 -13.44
CA PHE A 19 23.47 33.01 -13.65
C PHE A 19 24.83 32.32 -13.47
N ARG A 20 24.97 31.11 -14.00
CA ARG A 20 26.19 30.30 -14.04
C ARG A 20 26.38 29.78 -15.46
N SER A 21 27.62 29.78 -15.96
CA SER A 21 27.94 29.08 -17.20
C SER A 21 27.70 27.60 -16.96
N SER A 22 26.72 27.02 -17.67
CA SER A 22 26.65 25.58 -17.77
C SER A 22 27.63 25.19 -18.87
N LYS A 23 28.68 24.45 -18.51
CA LYS A 23 29.18 23.47 -19.46
C LYS A 23 28.39 22.22 -19.18
N SER A 24 27.73 21.73 -20.23
CA SER A 24 27.07 20.43 -20.35
C SER A 24 27.64 19.43 -19.36
N ILE A 25 26.87 19.19 -18.31
CA ILE A 25 27.10 18.08 -17.41
C ILE A 25 26.65 16.84 -18.18
N GLY A 26 27.59 16.01 -18.60
CA GLY A 26 27.27 14.66 -19.03
C GLY A 26 26.81 13.90 -17.79
N TYR A 27 25.60 13.36 -17.81
CA TYR A 27 25.13 12.48 -16.75
C TYR A 27 25.55 11.06 -17.11
N SER A 28 26.38 10.46 -16.28
CA SER A 28 26.63 9.03 -16.33
C SER A 28 25.96 8.39 -15.11
N CYS A 29 25.23 7.31 -15.33
CA CYS A 29 24.55 6.58 -14.27
C CYS A 29 25.40 5.37 -13.94
N HIS A 30 25.90 5.28 -12.71
CA HIS A 30 26.62 4.13 -12.24
C HIS A 30 26.09 3.75 -10.85
N PHE A 31 26.02 2.45 -10.58
CA PHE A 31 25.73 1.96 -9.24
C PHE A 31 27.02 2.02 -8.42
N MET A 32 26.95 2.63 -7.23
CA MET A 32 28.05 2.62 -6.28
C MET A 32 27.50 2.11 -4.94
N GLY A 33 27.67 0.81 -4.70
CA GLY A 33 26.95 0.09 -3.64
C GLY A 33 25.43 0.10 -3.86
N ASN A 34 24.65 0.26 -2.78
CA ASN A 34 23.18 0.22 -2.82
C ASN A 34 22.53 1.55 -3.27
N ALA A 35 23.29 2.48 -3.84
CA ALA A 35 22.81 3.77 -4.32
C ALA A 35 23.03 3.91 -5.83
N LEU A 36 21.98 4.29 -6.55
CA LEU A 36 22.09 4.78 -7.92
C LEU A 36 22.77 6.16 -7.86
N VAL A 37 24.05 6.23 -8.23
CA VAL A 37 24.80 7.48 -8.26
C VAL A 37 24.75 8.03 -9.68
N VAL A 38 24.01 9.12 -9.83
CA VAL A 38 24.03 9.92 -11.06
C VAL A 38 25.25 10.83 -10.97
N THR A 39 26.37 10.43 -11.59
CA THR A 39 27.56 11.27 -11.67
C THR A 39 27.40 12.28 -12.79
N ALA A 40 27.46 13.56 -12.39
CA ALA A 40 27.63 14.69 -13.26
C ALA A 40 29.11 14.80 -13.66
N GLU A 41 29.52 14.27 -14.83
CA GLU A 41 30.87 14.51 -15.33
C GLU A 41 31.00 15.95 -15.80
N LYS A 42 31.70 16.75 -14.99
CA LYS A 42 32.23 18.05 -15.40
C LYS A 42 33.39 17.79 -16.35
N ALA A 43 33.29 18.23 -17.60
CA ALA A 43 34.44 18.26 -18.52
C ALA A 43 35.64 18.95 -17.84
N LYS A 44 36.66 18.16 -17.48
CA LYS A 44 37.91 18.67 -16.90
C LYS A 44 38.67 19.41 -17.99
N GLY A 45 38.82 20.72 -17.82
CA GLY A 45 39.73 21.54 -18.63
C GLY A 45 39.06 22.76 -19.26
N LYS A 46 39.09 23.89 -18.53
CA LYS A 46 39.48 25.22 -19.02
C LYS A 46 39.20 26.27 -17.93
N VAL A 47 40.13 27.22 -17.83
CA VAL A 47 40.11 28.44 -17.01
C VAL A 47 38.70 29.04 -16.97
N VAL A 48 38.15 29.25 -15.77
CA VAL A 48 36.88 29.96 -15.58
C VAL A 48 37.12 31.42 -15.94
N THR A 49 36.76 31.82 -17.16
CA THR A 49 36.77 33.22 -17.56
C THR A 49 35.71 33.96 -16.73
N ARG A 50 36.12 35.01 -16.01
CA ARG A 50 35.21 35.90 -15.26
C ARG A 50 34.36 36.71 -16.24
N CYS A 51 33.19 36.18 -16.62
CA CYS A 51 32.24 36.86 -17.50
C CYS A 51 31.19 37.65 -16.70
N THR A 52 30.72 38.77 -17.26
CA THR A 52 29.62 39.55 -16.68
C THR A 52 28.28 38.87 -16.98
N LYS A 53 27.59 38.37 -15.96
CA LYS A 53 26.37 37.57 -16.13
C LYS A 53 25.17 38.34 -15.61
N GLY A 54 24.24 38.68 -16.49
CA GLY A 54 23.04 39.41 -16.12
C GLY A 54 22.05 39.54 -17.27
N ILE A 55 20.88 40.09 -16.97
CA ILE A 55 19.85 40.41 -17.95
C ILE A 55 19.87 41.92 -18.17
N ILE A 56 20.09 42.37 -19.41
CA ILE A 56 20.04 43.77 -19.80
C ILE A 56 18.60 44.14 -20.11
N VAL A 57 18.09 45.13 -19.39
CA VAL A 57 16.71 45.62 -19.50
C VAL A 57 16.72 46.83 -20.44
N PRO A 58 15.76 46.93 -21.38
CA PRO A 58 15.70 48.06 -22.30
C PRO A 58 15.46 49.39 -21.56
N PRO A 59 15.89 50.54 -22.13
CA PRO A 59 15.75 51.83 -21.46
C PRO A 59 14.32 52.20 -21.11
N PHE A 60 14.11 52.69 -19.88
CA PHE A 60 12.82 53.25 -19.48
C PHE A 60 12.72 54.70 -19.96
N SER A 61 11.64 55.02 -20.69
CA SER A 61 11.30 56.39 -21.08
C SER A 61 10.78 57.19 -19.89
N LYS A 62 10.10 56.52 -18.95
CA LYS A 62 9.69 57.04 -17.64
C LYS A 62 9.72 55.90 -16.62
N PHE A 63 10.12 56.19 -15.38
CA PHE A 63 10.06 55.24 -14.27
C PHE A 63 8.85 55.57 -13.37
N PRO A 64 8.13 54.58 -12.81
CA PRO A 64 6.93 54.78 -11.96
C PRO A 64 7.26 55.38 -10.57
N CYS A 65 7.84 56.58 -10.52
CA CYS A 65 8.23 57.22 -9.27
C CYS A 65 7.04 57.76 -8.47
N GLN A 66 6.01 58.30 -9.16
CA GLN A 66 4.87 58.97 -8.53
C GLN A 66 3.71 58.02 -8.17
N SER A 67 3.60 56.88 -8.85
CA SER A 67 2.62 55.83 -8.52
C SER A 67 3.13 54.88 -7.44
N GLY A 68 4.41 54.98 -7.07
CA GLY A 68 5.10 53.91 -6.37
C GLY A 68 5.51 52.77 -7.31
N TRP A 69 6.39 51.91 -6.81
CA TRP A 69 6.88 50.78 -7.59
C TRP A 69 7.22 49.60 -6.70
N THR A 70 7.12 48.39 -7.24
CA THR A 70 7.54 47.17 -6.55
C THR A 70 8.35 46.28 -7.46
N PHE A 71 9.57 45.93 -7.04
CA PHE A 71 10.37 44.87 -7.64
C PHE A 71 10.13 43.56 -6.87
N SER A 72 9.75 42.49 -7.55
CA SER A 72 9.50 41.18 -6.94
C SER A 72 10.14 40.06 -7.76
N THR A 73 10.84 39.15 -7.07
CA THR A 73 11.37 37.92 -7.66
C THR A 73 11.59 36.86 -6.60
N TRP A 74 11.56 35.60 -7.04
CA TRP A 74 12.20 34.52 -6.31
C TRP A 74 13.67 34.44 -6.66
N LEU A 75 14.53 34.21 -5.68
CA LEU A 75 15.95 34.00 -5.91
C LEU A 75 16.56 32.98 -4.96
N ARG A 76 17.67 32.40 -5.39
CA ARG A 76 18.55 31.54 -4.60
C ARG A 76 19.99 31.93 -4.89
N MET A 77 20.68 32.44 -3.88
CA MET A 77 22.09 32.82 -4.01
C MET A 77 22.98 31.58 -3.90
N ASP A 78 23.88 31.38 -4.85
CA ASP A 78 24.84 30.29 -4.81
C ASP A 78 26.29 30.82 -4.92
N PRO A 79 26.84 31.46 -3.88
CA PRO A 79 28.20 31.99 -3.92
C PRO A 79 29.24 30.90 -4.20
N MET A 80 30.25 31.21 -5.03
CA MET A 80 31.25 30.24 -5.50
C MET A 80 32.35 29.94 -4.46
N SER A 81 32.64 30.89 -3.56
CA SER A 81 33.57 30.73 -2.44
C SER A 81 33.11 31.61 -1.27
N SER A 82 33.18 31.10 -0.04
CA SER A 82 32.84 31.87 1.17
C SER A 82 33.82 33.01 1.46
N VAL A 83 35.05 32.94 0.94
CA VAL A 83 36.13 33.91 1.23
C VAL A 83 36.03 35.18 0.35
N LEU A 84 35.47 35.09 -0.85
CA LEU A 84 35.32 36.24 -1.77
C LEU A 84 34.00 36.98 -1.57
N PHE A 85 33.04 36.35 -0.90
CA PHE A 85 31.67 36.84 -0.74
C PHE A 85 31.57 38.16 0.02
N GLU A 86 32.51 38.47 0.91
CA GLU A 86 32.57 39.76 1.62
C GLU A 86 33.12 40.90 0.75
N LYS A 87 33.84 40.57 -0.34
CA LYS A 87 34.45 41.54 -1.26
C LYS A 87 33.58 41.84 -2.48
N GLU A 88 32.77 40.88 -2.90
CA GLU A 88 31.85 41.00 -4.04
C GLU A 88 30.61 41.84 -3.68
N ARG A 89 30.05 42.53 -4.69
CA ARG A 89 28.83 43.34 -4.54
C ARG A 89 27.82 42.99 -5.64
N PRO A 90 27.28 41.76 -5.63
CA PRO A 90 26.41 41.32 -6.70
C PRO A 90 25.14 42.16 -6.75
N PHE A 91 24.76 42.64 -7.94
CA PHE A 91 23.53 43.42 -8.10
C PHE A 91 22.33 42.49 -8.24
N LEU A 92 21.26 42.78 -7.50
CA LEU A 92 19.95 42.22 -7.76
C LEU A 92 19.33 42.93 -8.98
N TYR A 93 19.30 44.26 -8.96
CA TYR A 93 18.92 45.10 -10.10
C TYR A 93 19.64 46.45 -10.07
N CYS A 94 19.80 47.06 -11.23
CA CYS A 94 20.25 48.43 -11.40
C CYS A 94 19.37 49.11 -12.45
N PHE A 95 18.67 50.17 -12.08
CA PHE A 95 17.84 50.97 -12.98
C PHE A 95 18.24 52.43 -12.85
N ARG A 96 19.18 52.89 -13.69
CA ARG A 96 19.75 54.23 -13.60
C ARG A 96 19.87 54.89 -14.97
N SER A 97 20.03 56.22 -14.97
CA SER A 97 20.50 56.97 -16.13
C SER A 97 22.02 56.90 -16.26
N SER A 98 22.55 57.34 -17.39
CA SER A 98 23.98 57.52 -17.66
C SER A 98 24.68 58.52 -16.73
N LYS A 99 23.92 59.34 -16.00
CA LYS A 99 24.44 60.20 -14.92
C LYS A 99 24.32 59.58 -13.52
N SER A 100 24.09 58.26 -13.45
CA SER A 100 23.91 57.46 -12.23
C SER A 100 22.64 57.78 -11.42
N ILE A 101 21.73 58.61 -11.94
CA ILE A 101 20.47 58.95 -11.25
C ILE A 101 19.50 57.79 -11.40
N GLY A 102 18.96 57.27 -10.28
CA GLY A 102 18.00 56.17 -10.30
C GLY A 102 18.05 55.27 -9.08
N TYR A 103 17.65 54.02 -9.26
CA TYR A 103 17.51 53.01 -8.21
C TYR A 103 18.43 51.82 -8.46
N SER A 104 18.99 51.24 -7.40
CA SER A 104 19.73 49.98 -7.50
C SER A 104 19.57 49.18 -6.23
N CYS A 105 19.67 47.87 -6.35
CA CYS A 105 19.75 46.96 -5.23
C CYS A 105 20.90 45.98 -5.45
N HIS A 106 21.78 45.84 -4.44
CA HIS A 106 22.89 44.91 -4.45
C HIS A 106 23.00 44.19 -3.10
N PHE A 107 23.77 43.11 -3.07
CA PHE A 107 24.06 42.40 -1.83
C PHE A 107 25.35 42.92 -1.22
N MET A 108 25.36 43.07 0.10
CA MET A 108 26.57 43.20 0.91
C MET A 108 26.56 42.05 1.91
N GLY A 109 27.41 41.05 1.67
CA GLY A 109 27.26 39.74 2.32
C GLY A 109 25.87 39.16 2.01
N ASN A 110 25.13 38.75 3.03
CA ASN A 110 23.79 38.15 2.90
C ASN A 110 22.63 39.16 2.96
N ALA A 111 22.91 40.45 3.17
CA ALA A 111 21.89 41.49 3.31
C ALA A 111 21.68 42.25 1.99
N LEU A 112 20.46 42.77 1.80
CA LEU A 112 20.14 43.62 0.67
C LEU A 112 20.42 45.08 0.98
N VAL A 113 21.01 45.77 0.01
CA VAL A 113 21.29 47.20 0.06
C VAL A 113 20.58 47.89 -1.08
N VAL A 114 19.56 48.67 -0.76
CA VAL A 114 18.82 49.50 -1.73
C VAL A 114 19.35 50.91 -1.70
N THR A 115 19.64 51.44 -2.88
CA THR A 115 20.19 52.77 -3.08
C THR A 115 19.32 53.55 -4.07
N ALA A 116 18.97 54.78 -3.70
CA ALA A 116 18.36 55.78 -4.56
C ALA A 116 19.32 56.96 -4.72
N GLU A 117 19.80 57.17 -5.93
CA GLU A 117 20.66 58.29 -6.29
C GLU A 117 19.81 59.35 -6.99
N LYS A 118 19.63 60.51 -6.35
CA LYS A 118 18.70 61.55 -6.82
C LYS A 118 19.35 62.58 -7.73
N ALA A 119 20.63 62.82 -7.50
CA ALA A 119 21.51 63.68 -8.26
C ALA A 119 22.94 63.24 -7.94
N LYS A 120 23.91 63.63 -8.76
CA LYS A 120 25.32 63.29 -8.56
C LYS A 120 25.77 63.62 -7.12
N GLY A 121 26.14 62.59 -6.35
CA GLY A 121 26.58 62.71 -4.95
C GLY A 121 25.46 62.82 -3.89
N LYS A 122 24.18 62.91 -4.28
CA LYS A 122 23.02 62.85 -3.38
C LYS A 122 22.42 61.45 -3.39
N VAL A 123 23.00 60.59 -2.55
CA VAL A 123 22.68 59.17 -2.48
C VAL A 123 21.99 58.83 -1.16
N VAL A 124 20.86 58.13 -1.23
CA VAL A 124 20.17 57.54 -0.08
C VAL A 124 20.33 56.03 -0.16
N THR A 125 20.86 55.41 0.88
CA THR A 125 21.07 53.96 0.94
C THR A 125 20.43 53.38 2.20
N ARG A 126 19.80 52.21 2.08
CA ARG A 126 19.32 51.39 3.20
C ARG A 126 19.79 49.96 3.05
N CYS A 127 20.48 49.46 4.06
CA CYS A 127 20.80 48.05 4.23
C CYS A 127 19.70 47.39 5.08
N THR A 128 19.21 46.22 4.66
CA THR A 128 18.18 45.46 5.38
C THR A 128 18.79 44.76 6.58
N LYS A 129 18.05 44.71 7.70
CA LYS A 129 18.47 43.92 8.87
C LYS A 129 18.37 42.41 8.65
N LYS A 130 17.46 41.98 7.76
CA LYS A 130 17.28 40.56 7.42
C LYS A 130 18.40 40.11 6.49
N GLU A 131 19.07 39.04 6.88
CA GLU A 131 20.01 38.31 6.03
C GLU A 131 19.31 37.14 5.34
N LEU A 132 19.66 36.93 4.07
CA LEU A 132 19.20 35.79 3.29
C LEU A 132 20.14 34.61 3.48
N THR A 133 19.60 33.41 3.57
CA THR A 133 20.41 32.20 3.67
C THR A 133 20.89 31.79 2.27
N PRO A 134 22.21 31.67 2.02
CA PRO A 134 22.71 31.14 0.77
C PRO A 134 22.18 29.73 0.50
N ARG A 135 22.05 29.38 -0.79
CA ARG A 135 21.58 28.08 -1.29
C ARG A 135 20.14 27.72 -0.88
N LYS A 136 19.38 28.66 -0.33
CA LYS A 136 17.95 28.55 -0.04
C LYS A 136 17.16 29.49 -0.97
N TRP A 137 15.97 29.06 -1.39
CA TRP A 137 15.04 29.92 -2.12
C TRP A 137 14.42 30.93 -1.17
N HIS A 138 14.45 32.20 -1.57
CA HIS A 138 13.79 33.30 -0.89
C HIS A 138 12.93 34.09 -1.89
N HIS A 139 11.74 34.47 -1.46
CA HIS A 139 10.93 35.45 -2.17
C HIS A 139 11.26 36.84 -1.64
N ILE A 140 11.51 37.79 -2.55
CA ILE A 140 11.83 39.15 -2.18
C ILE A 140 10.90 40.07 -2.94
N ALA A 141 10.25 40.99 -2.22
CA ALA A 141 9.57 42.13 -2.82
C ALA A 141 10.00 43.43 -2.14
N ILE A 142 10.50 44.37 -2.94
CA ILE A 142 10.94 45.70 -2.50
C ILE A 142 9.95 46.71 -3.06
N SER A 143 9.15 47.32 -2.18
CA SER A 143 7.99 48.13 -2.54
C SER A 143 8.14 49.57 -2.05
N HIS A 144 8.26 50.52 -2.96
CA HIS A 144 8.25 51.95 -2.67
C HIS A 144 6.83 52.52 -2.80
N SER A 145 6.34 53.11 -1.71
CA SER A 145 5.09 53.87 -1.66
C SER A 145 5.38 55.36 -1.71
N TYR A 146 4.85 56.04 -2.74
CA TYR A 146 5.00 57.48 -2.89
C TYR A 146 3.81 58.21 -2.26
N SER A 147 4.10 59.29 -1.53
CA SER A 147 3.07 60.19 -1.02
C SER A 147 3.46 61.64 -1.30
N ARG A 148 2.56 62.40 -1.94
CA ARG A 148 2.76 63.82 -2.27
C ARG A 148 2.65 64.73 -1.05
N TRP A 149 1.74 64.39 -0.14
CA TRP A 149 1.40 65.18 1.05
C TRP A 149 1.77 64.48 2.36
N GLY A 150 2.27 63.24 2.29
CA GLY A 150 2.72 62.45 3.44
C GLY A 150 4.17 61.98 3.28
N ARG A 151 4.58 61.01 4.09
CA ARG A 151 5.93 60.43 4.02
C ARG A 151 5.97 59.33 2.96
N SER A 152 6.94 59.41 2.05
CA SER A 152 7.26 58.27 1.18
C SER A 152 8.07 57.24 1.97
N GLU A 153 7.87 55.97 1.67
CA GLU A 153 8.48 54.87 2.42
C GLU A 153 8.84 53.73 1.47
N ILE A 154 9.83 52.92 1.88
CA ILE A 154 10.16 51.66 1.22
C ILE A 154 9.90 50.51 2.18
N ARG A 155 9.25 49.46 1.69
CA ARG A 155 8.94 48.24 2.43
C ARG A 155 9.70 47.07 1.85
N PHE A 156 10.27 46.26 2.73
CA PHE A 156 10.99 45.04 2.40
C PHE A 156 10.16 43.84 2.85
N TYR A 157 9.69 43.09 1.86
CA TYR A 157 9.01 41.82 2.09
C TYR A 157 9.98 40.67 1.78
N PHE A 158 10.16 39.78 2.75
CA PHE A 158 10.94 38.56 2.60
C PHE A 158 10.06 37.37 2.93
N ASP A 159 10.01 36.38 2.05
CA ASP A 159 9.25 35.14 2.23
C ASP A 159 7.77 35.38 2.59
N GLY A 160 7.18 36.45 2.04
CA GLY A 160 5.78 36.81 2.24
C GLY A 160 5.49 37.62 3.51
N GLU A 161 6.50 38.00 4.29
CA GLU A 161 6.36 38.78 5.51
C GLU A 161 6.98 40.17 5.36
N LEU A 162 6.37 41.19 5.99
CA LEU A 162 6.95 42.54 6.07
C LEU A 162 8.08 42.53 7.10
N SER A 163 9.33 42.60 6.64
CA SER A 163 10.49 42.59 7.54
C SER A 163 10.87 43.98 8.02
N GLU A 164 10.78 45.00 7.15
CA GLU A 164 11.27 46.33 7.46
C GLU A 164 10.58 47.41 6.62
N THR A 165 10.35 48.57 7.24
CA THR A 165 9.89 49.80 6.56
C THR A 165 10.90 50.91 6.82
N ALA A 166 11.33 51.60 5.76
CA ALA A 166 12.24 52.74 5.87
C ALA A 166 11.56 54.03 5.37
N GLU A 167 11.24 54.93 6.31
CA GLU A 167 10.67 56.25 6.06
C GLU A 167 11.75 57.26 5.67
N ILE A 168 12.16 57.22 4.40
CA ILE A 168 13.09 58.20 3.84
C ILE A 168 12.49 58.72 2.54
N ASN A 169 12.80 59.94 2.13
CA ASN A 169 12.42 60.41 0.80
C ASN A 169 13.18 59.58 -0.25
N TRP A 170 12.54 58.55 -0.81
CA TRP A 170 13.09 57.65 -1.82
C TRP A 170 12.83 58.13 -3.25
N ALA A 171 11.99 59.16 -3.44
CA ALA A 171 11.60 59.62 -4.76
C ALA A 171 12.80 60.20 -5.54
N VAL A 172 13.07 59.62 -6.70
CA VAL A 172 14.03 60.12 -7.68
C VAL A 172 13.25 60.90 -8.72
N SER A 173 13.39 62.23 -8.72
CA SER A 173 12.75 63.12 -9.70
C SER A 173 13.77 63.48 -10.77
N THR A 174 13.63 62.91 -11.95
CA THR A 174 14.46 63.23 -13.12
C THR A 174 13.65 63.18 -14.40
N THR A 175 14.04 63.99 -15.38
CA THR A 175 13.53 63.94 -16.75
C THR A 175 14.40 63.07 -17.66
N GLU A 176 15.51 62.54 -17.14
CA GLU A 176 16.41 61.64 -17.87
C GLU A 176 15.80 60.24 -18.03
N GLN A 177 16.09 59.62 -19.16
CA GLN A 177 15.76 58.22 -19.40
C GLN A 177 16.69 57.33 -18.58
N PHE A 178 16.18 56.18 -18.12
CA PHE A 178 16.98 55.21 -17.40
C PHE A 178 17.53 54.25 -18.46
N ASP A 179 18.70 54.58 -19.00
CA ASP A 179 19.38 53.89 -20.11
C ASP A 179 20.41 52.85 -19.65
N ARG A 180 20.71 52.79 -18.35
CA ARG A 180 21.61 51.82 -17.71
C ARG A 180 20.81 50.90 -16.80
N CYS A 181 20.05 50.00 -17.43
CA CYS A 181 19.15 49.06 -16.75
C CYS A 181 19.59 47.60 -16.89
N SER A 182 19.72 46.91 -15.76
CA SER A 182 20.14 45.50 -15.71
C SER A 182 19.60 44.79 -14.46
N ILE A 183 19.48 43.46 -14.55
CA ILE A 183 19.15 42.54 -13.45
C ILE A 183 20.32 41.57 -13.31
N GLY A 184 20.74 41.30 -12.08
CA GLY A 184 21.83 40.35 -11.82
C GLY A 184 23.25 40.87 -12.11
N VAL A 185 23.44 42.10 -12.58
CA VAL A 185 24.77 42.65 -12.92
C VAL A 185 24.80 44.17 -12.88
N SER A 186 25.97 44.78 -12.64
CA SER A 186 26.16 46.22 -12.87
C SER A 186 26.15 46.55 -14.37
N PRO A 187 25.58 47.70 -14.78
CA PRO A 187 25.65 48.19 -16.15
C PRO A 187 27.08 48.52 -16.62
N GLU A 188 28.03 48.70 -15.68
CA GLU A 188 29.44 49.00 -15.95
C GLU A 188 30.28 47.77 -16.29
N GLY A 189 29.72 46.56 -16.15
CA GLY A 189 30.38 45.32 -16.58
C GLY A 189 31.53 44.86 -15.68
N ASP A 190 31.48 45.16 -14.38
CA ASP A 190 32.42 44.60 -13.41
C ASP A 190 32.02 43.14 -13.04
N PRO A 191 32.90 42.13 -13.26
CA PRO A 191 32.62 40.75 -12.88
C PRO A 191 32.32 40.56 -11.38
N ASP A 192 32.92 41.35 -10.50
CA ASP A 192 32.72 41.25 -9.04
C ASP A 192 31.33 41.78 -8.59
N THR A 193 30.54 42.29 -9.55
CA THR A 193 29.15 42.75 -9.36
C THR A 193 28.10 41.81 -9.95
N SER A 194 28.52 40.67 -10.51
CA SER A 194 27.61 39.71 -11.13
C SER A 194 26.97 38.79 -10.09
N PHE A 195 25.65 38.67 -10.13
CA PHE A 195 24.88 37.73 -9.32
C PHE A 195 25.24 36.29 -9.70
N CYS A 196 25.47 35.46 -8.68
CA CYS A 196 25.71 34.03 -8.85
C CYS A 196 24.62 33.25 -8.13
N GLY A 197 23.77 32.58 -8.90
CA GLY A 197 22.63 31.84 -8.34
C GLY A 197 21.53 31.60 -9.36
N GLN A 198 20.32 31.39 -8.85
CA GLN A 198 19.12 31.12 -9.63
C GLN A 198 18.05 32.18 -9.34
N MET A 199 17.28 32.57 -10.36
CA MET A 199 16.12 33.45 -10.19
C MET A 199 14.89 32.85 -10.90
N GLY A 200 13.71 33.08 -10.31
CA GLY A 200 12.43 32.79 -10.93
C GLY A 200 12.03 33.90 -11.92
N ALA A 201 10.72 34.04 -12.14
CA ALA A 201 10.20 35.17 -12.90
C ALA A 201 10.46 36.50 -12.16
N VAL A 202 10.87 37.52 -12.90
CA VAL A 202 11.16 38.86 -12.38
C VAL A 202 10.02 39.81 -12.77
N TYR A 203 9.43 40.45 -11.77
CA TYR A 203 8.28 41.35 -11.91
C TYR A 203 8.62 42.77 -11.44
N LEU A 204 8.15 43.77 -12.19
CA LEU A 204 8.12 45.18 -11.76
C LEU A 204 6.69 45.70 -11.87
N PHE A 205 6.15 46.21 -10.78
CA PHE A 205 4.82 46.82 -10.71
C PHE A 205 4.95 48.33 -10.54
N ALA A 206 4.07 49.10 -11.17
CA ALA A 206 3.91 50.54 -10.99
C ALA A 206 2.91 50.87 -9.86
N ASP A 207 2.95 50.09 -8.78
CA ASP A 207 2.19 50.31 -7.56
C ASP A 207 3.00 49.73 -6.38
N SER A 208 2.66 50.14 -5.16
CA SER A 208 3.17 49.52 -3.94
C SER A 208 2.34 48.29 -3.57
N LEU A 209 2.98 47.18 -3.22
CA LEU A 209 2.28 45.98 -2.77
C LEU A 209 1.79 46.10 -1.32
N SER A 210 0.63 45.50 -1.06
CA SER A 210 0.17 45.23 0.32
C SER A 210 0.86 43.98 0.91
N LEU A 211 0.74 43.79 2.23
CA LEU A 211 1.26 42.59 2.89
C LEU A 211 0.58 41.32 2.36
N GLU A 212 -0.74 41.37 2.15
CA GLU A 212 -1.52 40.24 1.64
C GLU A 212 -1.10 39.88 0.21
N GLN A 213 -0.80 40.89 -0.63
CA GLN A 213 -0.29 40.67 -1.98
C GLN A 213 1.11 40.06 -1.96
N ALA A 214 2.03 40.61 -1.15
CA ALA A 214 3.39 40.08 -1.01
C ALA A 214 3.40 38.64 -0.47
N ASN A 215 2.52 38.33 0.49
CA ASN A 215 2.31 37.00 1.03
C ASN A 215 1.74 36.05 -0.03
N SER A 216 0.72 36.48 -0.78
CA SER A 216 0.13 35.68 -1.84
C SER A 216 1.13 35.39 -2.97
N LEU A 217 2.00 36.35 -3.33
CA LEU A 217 3.10 36.16 -4.28
C LEU A 217 4.14 35.15 -3.79
N PHE A 218 4.44 35.13 -2.49
CA PHE A 218 5.26 34.08 -1.89
C PHE A 218 4.57 32.72 -1.97
N CYS A 219 3.28 32.61 -1.62
CA CYS A 219 2.58 31.34 -1.68
C CYS A 219 2.47 30.75 -3.11
N LEU A 220 2.55 31.58 -4.16
CA LEU A 220 2.63 31.09 -5.56
C LEU A 220 3.90 30.26 -5.83
N GLY A 221 4.97 30.49 -5.08
CA GLY A 221 6.24 29.78 -5.23
C GLY A 221 7.10 30.24 -6.42
N PRO A 222 8.37 29.78 -6.48
CA PRO A 222 9.35 30.18 -7.51
C PRO A 222 9.00 29.69 -8.92
N ALA A 223 8.08 28.72 -9.03
CA ALA A 223 7.62 28.12 -10.27
C ALA A 223 6.62 28.99 -11.04
N TYR A 224 6.01 30.00 -10.41
CA TYR A 224 4.96 30.78 -11.05
C TYR A 224 5.51 31.75 -12.10
N GLN A 225 4.93 31.69 -13.30
CA GLN A 225 5.42 32.39 -14.49
C GLN A 225 4.31 33.03 -15.33
N SER A 226 3.23 33.51 -14.70
CA SER A 226 2.08 34.11 -15.41
C SER A 226 1.97 35.62 -15.14
N TYR A 227 1.04 36.29 -15.83
CA TYR A 227 0.85 37.74 -15.82
C TYR A 227 -0.31 38.21 -14.92
N PHE A 228 -0.78 37.34 -14.01
CA PHE A 228 -1.85 37.66 -13.05
C PHE A 228 -3.21 38.00 -13.67
N VAL A 229 -3.45 37.59 -14.93
CA VAL A 229 -4.74 37.80 -15.64
C VAL A 229 -5.76 36.72 -15.32
N HIS A 230 -5.30 35.47 -15.22
CA HIS A 230 -6.11 34.30 -14.87
C HIS A 230 -5.39 33.49 -13.80
N ASP A 231 -6.15 32.78 -12.96
CA ASP A 231 -5.61 31.90 -11.92
C ASP A 231 -5.07 30.57 -12.47
N SER A 232 -5.08 30.40 -13.80
CA SER A 232 -4.57 29.24 -14.53
C SER A 232 -3.09 29.01 -14.19
N GLY A 233 -2.81 27.92 -13.47
CA GLY A 233 -1.47 27.55 -13.00
C GLY A 233 -1.18 27.88 -11.53
N SER A 234 -2.18 28.34 -10.75
CA SER A 234 -2.06 28.48 -9.29
C SER A 234 -2.75 27.33 -8.55
N THR A 235 -2.09 26.78 -7.52
CA THR A 235 -2.69 25.81 -6.58
C THR A 235 -3.11 26.46 -5.27
N LEU A 236 -3.29 27.78 -5.27
CA LEU A 236 -3.56 28.56 -4.07
C LEU A 236 -4.99 28.39 -3.57
N PRO A 237 -5.23 28.45 -2.25
CA PRO A 237 -6.58 28.60 -1.71
C PRO A 237 -7.25 29.90 -2.16
N GLU A 238 -8.58 29.90 -2.26
CA GLU A 238 -9.38 31.02 -2.78
C GLU A 238 -9.13 32.37 -2.07
N GLY A 239 -8.85 32.32 -0.77
CA GLY A 239 -8.53 33.49 0.04
C GLY A 239 -7.28 34.25 -0.41
N TYR A 240 -6.30 33.58 -1.01
CA TYR A 240 -5.08 34.22 -1.54
C TYR A 240 -5.26 34.70 -2.99
N LYS A 241 -6.06 33.96 -3.78
CA LYS A 241 -6.32 34.29 -5.20
C LYS A 241 -6.94 35.67 -5.38
N LYS A 242 -7.86 36.08 -4.50
CA LYS A 242 -8.52 37.40 -4.55
C LYS A 242 -7.55 38.58 -4.50
N HIS A 243 -6.37 38.41 -3.89
CA HIS A 243 -5.38 39.47 -3.77
C HIS A 243 -4.50 39.61 -5.03
N LEU A 244 -4.47 38.59 -5.88
CA LEU A 244 -3.58 38.50 -7.04
C LEU A 244 -4.31 38.65 -8.38
N PHE A 245 -5.51 38.07 -8.49
CA PHE A 245 -6.22 37.90 -9.76
C PHE A 245 -7.48 38.78 -9.87
N ASP A 246 -7.60 39.84 -9.06
CA ASP A 246 -8.66 40.86 -9.15
C ASP A 246 -8.49 41.81 -10.36
N GLY A 247 -7.43 41.62 -11.13
CA GLY A 247 -7.06 42.45 -12.29
C GLY A 247 -6.20 43.66 -11.95
N ARG A 248 -6.11 44.09 -10.67
CA ARG A 248 -5.33 45.26 -10.26
C ARG A 248 -3.83 45.05 -10.46
N LEU A 249 -3.31 43.91 -10.03
CA LEU A 249 -1.87 43.59 -10.20
C LEU A 249 -1.47 43.48 -11.67
N SER A 250 -2.34 42.88 -12.49
CA SER A 250 -2.09 42.77 -13.93
C SER A 250 -2.11 44.12 -14.66
N SER A 251 -2.89 45.09 -14.20
CA SER A 251 -3.04 46.40 -14.84
C SER A 251 -1.90 47.36 -14.54
N VAL A 252 -1.22 47.18 -13.40
CA VAL A 252 -0.04 47.99 -12.98
C VAL A 252 1.29 47.31 -13.29
N LEU A 253 1.29 46.15 -13.94
CA LEU A 253 2.50 45.42 -14.31
C LEU A 253 3.30 46.20 -15.36
N VAL A 254 4.56 46.56 -15.08
CA VAL A 254 5.45 47.28 -16.00
C VAL A 254 6.28 46.30 -16.84
N MET A 255 6.87 45.31 -16.17
CA MET A 255 7.65 44.26 -16.83
C MET A 255 7.47 42.93 -16.11
N ALA A 256 7.43 41.85 -16.88
CA ALA A 256 7.40 40.48 -16.39
C ALA A 256 8.28 39.60 -17.29
N TYR A 257 9.51 39.37 -16.85
CA TYR A 257 10.46 38.51 -17.53
C TYR A 257 10.38 37.10 -16.95
N CYS A 258 9.58 36.26 -17.61
CA CYS A 258 9.40 34.85 -17.22
C CYS A 258 10.38 33.95 -17.99
N PRO A 259 11.13 33.06 -17.31
CA PRO A 259 12.05 32.13 -17.98
C PRO A 259 11.43 31.32 -19.13
N LYS A 260 10.17 30.90 -19.02
CA LYS A 260 9.43 30.17 -20.07
C LYS A 260 9.21 30.98 -21.36
N ASN A 261 9.28 32.30 -21.27
CA ASN A 261 9.03 33.22 -22.39
C ASN A 261 10.35 33.78 -22.92
N CYS A 262 11.36 32.91 -23.06
CA CYS A 262 12.63 33.27 -23.66
C CYS A 262 12.79 32.63 -25.05
N HIS A 263 13.42 33.36 -25.97
CA HIS A 263 13.78 32.86 -27.30
C HIS A 263 15.27 33.15 -27.55
N GLY A 264 16.11 32.12 -27.44
CA GLY A 264 17.56 32.30 -27.43
C GLY A 264 18.00 33.16 -26.24
N GLN A 265 18.66 34.29 -26.51
CA GLN A 265 19.08 35.26 -25.49
C GLN A 265 18.00 36.30 -25.14
N LEU A 266 16.86 36.32 -25.84
CA LEU A 266 15.81 37.32 -25.61
C LEU A 266 14.84 36.86 -24.51
N CYS A 267 14.63 37.71 -23.51
CA CYS A 267 13.57 37.60 -22.51
C CYS A 267 12.36 38.42 -22.96
N LEU A 268 11.29 37.75 -23.39
CA LEU A 268 10.10 38.42 -23.92
C LEU A 268 9.24 38.99 -22.79
N ASN A 269 8.76 40.21 -22.99
CA ASN A 269 7.78 40.88 -22.14
C ASN A 269 6.51 41.10 -22.96
N SER A 270 5.50 40.26 -22.74
CA SER A 270 4.23 40.32 -23.50
C SER A 270 2.97 40.28 -22.61
N PRO A 271 2.85 41.14 -21.58
CA PRO A 271 1.59 41.29 -20.88
C PRO A 271 0.57 42.03 -21.78
N SER A 272 -0.59 41.41 -22.02
CA SER A 272 -1.59 41.80 -23.03
C SER A 272 -2.27 43.17 -22.84
N LYS A 273 -2.02 43.87 -21.73
CA LYS A 273 -2.68 45.14 -21.36
C LYS A 273 -1.73 46.25 -20.88
N VAL A 274 -0.41 46.09 -20.98
CA VAL A 274 0.52 47.08 -20.42
C VAL A 274 0.60 48.30 -21.33
N PRO A 275 0.46 49.53 -20.81
CA PRO A 275 0.68 50.73 -21.61
C PRO A 275 2.13 50.70 -22.09
N SER A 276 2.36 50.74 -23.40
CA SER A 276 3.69 50.84 -24.03
C SER A 276 4.47 52.12 -23.65
N ALA A 277 3.99 52.87 -22.67
CA ALA A 277 4.44 54.20 -22.31
C ALA A 277 5.67 54.23 -21.38
N TYR A 278 6.12 53.10 -20.81
CA TYR A 278 7.25 53.07 -19.85
C TYR A 278 8.61 52.84 -20.50
N PHE A 279 8.66 52.27 -21.71
CA PHE A 279 9.91 51.95 -22.41
C PHE A 279 10.07 52.83 -23.65
N VAL A 280 11.32 53.09 -24.04
CA VAL A 280 11.65 53.83 -25.27
C VAL A 280 11.43 52.97 -26.51
N GLN A 281 11.61 51.66 -26.37
CA GLN A 281 11.53 50.66 -27.44
C GLN A 281 10.77 49.42 -26.98
N VAL A 282 10.72 48.39 -27.82
CA VAL A 282 10.09 47.10 -27.48
C VAL A 282 10.68 46.59 -26.16
N PRO A 283 9.84 46.23 -25.16
CA PRO A 283 10.29 46.01 -23.79
C PRO A 283 10.87 44.60 -23.58
N HIS A 284 11.60 44.06 -24.56
CA HIS A 284 12.29 42.78 -24.45
C HIS A 284 13.68 42.97 -23.86
N ALA A 285 14.02 42.14 -22.87
CA ALA A 285 15.33 42.15 -22.26
C ALA A 285 16.27 41.12 -22.93
N VAL A 286 17.58 41.27 -22.71
CA VAL A 286 18.62 40.45 -23.32
C VAL A 286 19.47 39.79 -22.25
N MET A 287 19.57 38.46 -22.26
CA MET A 287 20.48 37.68 -21.43
C MET A 287 21.92 37.83 -21.94
N LYS A 288 22.85 38.23 -21.07
CA LYS A 288 24.29 38.20 -21.35
C LYS A 288 24.81 36.76 -21.35
N GLU A 289 25.96 36.56 -21.99
CA GLU A 289 26.67 35.28 -21.98
C GLU A 289 26.91 34.77 -20.53
N GLY A 290 26.51 33.53 -20.28
CA GLY A 290 26.58 32.90 -18.96
C GLY A 290 25.32 33.02 -18.11
N VAL A 291 24.23 33.60 -18.64
CA VAL A 291 22.87 33.41 -18.15
C VAL A 291 22.15 32.42 -19.05
N GLU A 292 21.57 31.37 -18.47
CA GLU A 292 20.86 30.32 -19.20
C GLU A 292 19.49 30.07 -18.59
N VAL A 293 18.54 29.69 -19.44
CA VAL A 293 17.22 29.22 -18.99
C VAL A 293 17.31 27.71 -18.77
N ILE A 294 17.13 27.26 -17.52
CA ILE A 294 17.18 25.85 -17.14
C ILE A 294 15.76 25.33 -16.96
N THR A 295 15.46 24.19 -17.59
CA THR A 295 14.28 23.37 -17.29
C THR A 295 14.63 22.29 -16.28
N THR A 296 13.86 22.21 -15.19
CA THR A 296 13.97 21.10 -14.24
C THR A 296 12.89 20.06 -14.54
N HIS A 297 13.27 18.93 -15.12
CA HIS A 297 12.36 17.83 -15.37
C HIS A 297 12.16 17.00 -14.09
N SER A 298 10.92 16.65 -13.76
CA SER A 298 10.64 15.71 -12.65
C SER A 298 11.18 14.33 -13.02
N ILE A 299 11.55 13.52 -12.02
CA ILE A 299 11.98 12.13 -12.27
C ILE A 299 10.90 11.35 -13.04
N HIS A 300 9.62 11.67 -12.85
CA HIS A 300 8.51 11.10 -13.62
C HIS A 300 8.59 11.47 -15.10
N SER A 301 8.84 12.73 -15.43
CA SER A 301 8.98 13.17 -16.83
C SER A 301 10.24 12.61 -17.48
N SER A 302 11.35 12.53 -16.75
CA SER A 302 12.58 11.91 -17.23
C SER A 302 12.37 10.42 -17.47
N LEU A 303 11.77 9.71 -16.51
CA LEU A 303 11.43 8.29 -16.62
C LEU A 303 10.47 8.04 -17.80
N GLN A 304 9.43 8.86 -17.94
CA GLN A 304 8.49 8.78 -19.04
C GLN A 304 9.17 9.00 -20.40
N SER A 305 10.15 9.91 -20.47
CA SER A 305 10.89 10.20 -21.70
C SER A 305 11.78 9.03 -22.15
N VAL A 306 12.23 8.18 -21.23
CA VAL A 306 13.04 6.99 -21.52
C VAL A 306 12.24 5.70 -21.64
N GLY A 307 10.90 5.75 -21.55
CA GLY A 307 10.03 4.58 -21.74
C GLY A 307 9.11 4.24 -20.56
N GLY A 308 9.03 5.08 -19.53
CA GLY A 308 8.10 4.92 -18.41
C GLY A 308 8.57 3.92 -17.36
N ILE A 309 7.66 3.52 -16.45
CA ILE A 309 7.98 2.54 -15.40
C ILE A 309 8.35 1.15 -15.96
N GLN A 310 7.96 0.84 -17.19
CA GLN A 310 8.22 -0.47 -17.81
C GLN A 310 9.72 -0.76 -17.96
N ILE A 311 10.57 0.27 -18.03
CA ILE A 311 12.03 0.09 -18.13
C ILE A 311 12.64 -0.60 -16.92
N LEU A 312 11.94 -0.59 -15.78
CA LEU A 312 12.40 -1.25 -14.55
C LEU A 312 12.10 -2.75 -14.55
N LEU A 313 11.13 -3.21 -15.36
CA LEU A 313 10.70 -4.61 -15.35
C LEU A 313 11.80 -5.58 -15.81
N PRO A 314 12.61 -5.29 -16.85
CA PRO A 314 13.73 -6.15 -17.22
C PRO A 314 14.78 -6.35 -16.13
N LEU A 315 14.90 -5.44 -15.15
CA LEU A 315 15.87 -5.56 -14.07
C LEU A 315 15.59 -6.78 -13.17
N PHE A 316 14.33 -7.20 -13.06
CA PHE A 316 13.98 -8.42 -12.31
C PHE A 316 14.53 -9.69 -12.97
N SER A 317 14.79 -9.68 -14.28
CA SER A 317 15.44 -10.80 -14.97
C SER A 317 16.96 -10.85 -14.77
N GLN A 318 17.53 -9.85 -14.10
CA GLN A 318 18.96 -9.68 -13.90
C GLN A 318 19.38 -9.86 -12.43
N LEU A 319 18.45 -10.27 -11.56
CA LEU A 319 18.70 -10.43 -10.12
C LEU A 319 19.84 -11.43 -9.82
N ASP A 320 19.97 -12.46 -10.65
CA ASP A 320 20.98 -13.52 -10.46
C ASP A 320 22.38 -13.15 -10.97
N LEU A 321 22.58 -11.92 -11.50
CA LEU A 321 23.89 -11.49 -11.96
C LEU A 321 24.84 -11.26 -10.77
N PRO A 322 26.14 -11.61 -10.91
CA PRO A 322 27.12 -11.38 -9.85
C PRO A 322 27.38 -9.88 -9.65
N CYS A 323 27.66 -9.49 -8.40
CA CYS A 323 28.06 -8.11 -8.08
C CYS A 323 29.46 -7.80 -8.66
N GLU A 324 29.73 -6.52 -8.97
CA GLU A 324 30.99 -6.06 -9.57
C GLU A 324 32.23 -6.36 -8.72
N ASP A 325 32.06 -6.52 -7.40
CA ASP A 325 33.11 -6.83 -6.44
C ASP A 325 33.46 -8.33 -6.35
N GLY A 326 32.79 -9.18 -7.15
CA GLY A 326 32.99 -10.64 -7.13
C GLY A 326 32.36 -11.34 -5.91
N SER A 327 31.56 -10.62 -5.12
CA SER A 327 30.76 -11.22 -4.04
C SER A 327 29.61 -12.08 -4.58
N ALA A 328 29.09 -12.98 -3.75
CA ALA A 328 27.88 -13.74 -4.08
C ALA A 328 26.68 -12.81 -4.32
N MET A 329 25.68 -13.28 -5.06
CA MET A 329 24.46 -12.52 -5.42
C MET A 329 23.90 -11.69 -4.24
N ASP A 330 23.55 -10.43 -4.49
CA ASP A 330 22.89 -9.58 -3.49
C ASP A 330 21.43 -10.00 -3.28
N GLY A 331 21.17 -10.64 -2.13
CA GLY A 331 19.82 -11.08 -1.73
C GLY A 331 18.84 -9.91 -1.51
N ASP A 332 19.32 -8.69 -1.28
CA ASP A 332 18.46 -7.53 -0.99
C ASP A 332 18.00 -6.78 -2.26
N MET A 333 18.64 -6.99 -3.41
CA MET A 333 18.37 -6.27 -4.67
C MET A 333 16.89 -6.31 -5.08
N CYS A 334 16.23 -7.46 -4.91
CA CYS A 334 14.80 -7.60 -5.21
C CYS A 334 13.94 -6.69 -4.33
N SER A 335 14.24 -6.60 -3.03
CA SER A 335 13.52 -5.72 -2.10
C SER A 335 13.72 -4.24 -2.45
N THR A 336 14.92 -3.87 -2.91
CA THR A 336 15.24 -2.50 -3.37
C THR A 336 14.49 -2.14 -4.65
N LEU A 337 14.41 -3.05 -5.63
CA LEU A 337 13.63 -2.81 -6.84
C LEU A 337 12.13 -2.69 -6.57
N LEU A 338 11.58 -3.55 -5.70
CA LEU A 338 10.18 -3.47 -5.29
C LEU A 338 9.88 -2.18 -4.51
N SER A 339 10.78 -1.73 -3.64
CA SER A 339 10.61 -0.46 -2.91
C SER A 339 10.70 0.75 -3.85
N LEU A 340 11.58 0.74 -4.86
CA LEU A 340 11.61 1.74 -5.92
C LEU A 340 10.28 1.81 -6.67
N ILE A 341 9.72 0.65 -7.06
CA ILE A 341 8.40 0.59 -7.70
C ILE A 341 7.32 1.14 -6.77
N ALA A 342 7.33 0.78 -5.48
CA ALA A 342 6.38 1.27 -4.50
C ALA A 342 6.42 2.81 -4.36
N LEU A 343 7.61 3.40 -4.31
CA LEU A 343 7.82 4.86 -4.27
C LEU A 343 7.33 5.54 -5.55
N LEU A 344 7.53 4.93 -6.71
CA LEU A 344 7.04 5.45 -7.98
C LEU A 344 5.50 5.37 -8.08
N LEU A 345 4.90 4.30 -7.55
CA LEU A 345 3.45 4.16 -7.46
C LEU A 345 2.83 5.19 -6.50
N SER A 346 3.50 5.52 -5.39
CA SER A 346 3.00 6.49 -4.42
C SER A 346 3.07 7.94 -4.89
N SER A 347 3.92 8.23 -5.87
CA SER A 347 4.17 9.58 -6.36
C SER A 347 3.34 9.99 -7.57
N SER A 348 2.82 9.04 -8.38
CA SER A 348 2.05 9.38 -9.59
C SER A 348 0.99 8.36 -9.97
N GLN A 349 -0.24 8.83 -10.20
CA GLN A 349 -1.34 8.02 -10.73
C GLN A 349 -1.08 7.54 -12.16
N THR A 350 -0.37 8.32 -12.99
CA THR A 350 0.01 7.93 -14.34
C THR A 350 0.89 6.68 -14.33
N ILE A 351 1.82 6.60 -13.38
CA ILE A 351 2.69 5.43 -13.19
C ILE A 351 1.88 4.19 -12.78
N GLN A 352 0.88 4.38 -11.91
CA GLN A 352 -0.03 3.29 -11.53
C GLN A 352 -0.75 2.72 -12.77
N GLN A 353 -1.29 3.58 -13.64
CA GLN A 353 -1.94 3.15 -14.88
C GLN A 353 -0.96 2.48 -15.84
N GLN A 354 0.25 3.04 -16.00
CA GLN A 354 1.28 2.46 -16.85
C GLN A 354 1.69 1.05 -16.41
N LEU A 355 1.89 0.83 -15.11
CA LEU A 355 2.24 -0.48 -14.56
C LEU A 355 1.08 -1.47 -14.74
N TYR A 356 -0.16 -1.03 -14.58
CA TYR A 356 -1.34 -1.86 -14.80
C TYR A 356 -1.47 -2.31 -16.26
N HIS A 357 -1.38 -1.37 -17.20
CA HIS A 357 -1.49 -1.65 -18.64
C HIS A 357 -0.35 -2.52 -19.16
N SER A 358 0.86 -2.39 -18.59
CA SER A 358 1.98 -3.26 -18.94
C SER A 358 1.91 -4.64 -18.27
N LYS A 359 0.88 -4.94 -17.47
CA LYS A 359 0.80 -6.14 -16.62
C LYS A 359 2.06 -6.30 -15.75
N GLY A 360 2.52 -5.21 -15.14
CA GLY A 360 3.80 -5.15 -14.44
C GLY A 360 3.97 -6.22 -13.37
N PHE A 361 2.95 -6.45 -12.52
CA PHE A 361 3.03 -7.50 -11.49
C PHE A 361 3.03 -8.92 -12.05
N LEU A 362 2.44 -9.17 -13.22
CA LEU A 362 2.57 -10.46 -13.92
C LEU A 362 4.02 -10.70 -14.35
N ILE A 363 4.65 -9.68 -14.95
CA ILE A 363 6.04 -9.77 -15.42
C ILE A 363 6.99 -9.94 -14.23
N ILE A 364 6.79 -9.17 -13.16
CA ILE A 364 7.57 -9.30 -11.92
C ILE A 364 7.40 -10.69 -11.32
N GLY A 365 6.15 -11.17 -11.15
CA GLY A 365 5.88 -12.50 -10.61
C GLY A 365 6.54 -13.62 -11.43
N HIS A 366 6.48 -13.54 -12.76
CA HIS A 366 7.14 -14.50 -13.66
C HIS A 366 8.67 -14.43 -13.61
N ALA A 367 9.24 -13.22 -13.53
CA ALA A 367 10.68 -13.04 -13.39
C ALA A 367 11.17 -13.64 -12.07
N LEU A 368 10.49 -13.33 -10.96
CA LEU A 368 10.84 -13.86 -9.63
C LEU A 368 10.70 -15.38 -9.53
N GLN A 369 9.73 -15.99 -10.22
CA GLN A 369 9.63 -17.45 -10.31
C GLN A 369 10.85 -18.10 -10.98
N LYS A 370 11.49 -17.39 -11.92
CA LYS A 370 12.67 -17.89 -12.65
C LYS A 370 13.99 -17.53 -11.97
N SER A 371 13.97 -16.54 -11.08
CA SER A 371 15.14 -16.11 -10.32
C SER A 371 15.47 -17.06 -9.18
N SER A 372 16.68 -16.95 -8.64
CA SER A 372 17.13 -17.67 -7.45
C SER A 372 16.20 -17.41 -6.26
N SER A 373 15.86 -18.49 -5.54
CA SER A 373 15.02 -18.41 -4.34
C SER A 373 15.62 -17.56 -3.22
N LYS A 374 16.95 -17.32 -3.25
CA LYS A 374 17.66 -16.44 -2.32
C LYS A 374 17.14 -15.01 -2.32
N HIS A 375 16.49 -14.57 -3.41
CA HIS A 375 15.89 -13.25 -3.49
C HIS A 375 14.52 -13.17 -2.81
N ILE A 376 13.85 -14.29 -2.57
CA ILE A 376 12.51 -14.34 -1.96
C ILE A 376 12.64 -14.35 -0.43
N THR A 377 13.06 -13.20 0.11
CA THR A 377 13.35 -13.01 1.54
C THR A 377 12.16 -12.44 2.32
N MET A 378 12.27 -12.38 3.64
CA MET A 378 11.27 -11.71 4.50
C MET A 378 11.05 -10.24 4.09
N LYS A 379 12.12 -9.52 3.74
CA LYS A 379 12.03 -8.12 3.27
C LYS A 379 11.18 -8.00 2.00
N VAL A 380 11.27 -8.98 1.09
CA VAL A 380 10.44 -9.00 -0.13
C VAL A 380 8.97 -9.25 0.23
N ALA A 381 8.68 -10.19 1.13
CA ALA A 381 7.31 -10.42 1.60
C ALA A 381 6.72 -9.17 2.27
N GLU A 382 7.45 -8.53 3.17
CA GLU A 382 7.05 -7.27 3.84
C GLU A 382 6.82 -6.15 2.82
N GLN A 383 7.71 -5.98 1.84
CA GLN A 383 7.58 -4.96 0.80
C GLN A 383 6.34 -5.18 -0.07
N VAL A 384 6.04 -6.44 -0.45
CA VAL A 384 4.83 -6.80 -1.20
C VAL A 384 3.57 -6.55 -0.37
N ILE A 385 3.60 -6.86 0.93
CA ILE A 385 2.51 -6.57 1.87
C ILE A 385 2.28 -5.07 2.01
N ASP A 386 3.33 -4.26 2.11
CA ASP A 386 3.21 -2.81 2.23
C ASP A 386 2.70 -2.16 0.94
N MET A 387 3.12 -2.69 -0.22
CA MET A 387 2.53 -2.31 -1.51
C MET A 387 1.04 -2.63 -1.56
N ALA A 388 0.63 -3.80 -1.05
CA ALA A 388 -0.78 -4.17 -0.97
C ALA A 388 -1.57 -3.21 -0.06
N LYS A 389 -1.07 -2.93 1.15
CA LYS A 389 -1.67 -1.97 2.09
C LYS A 389 -1.78 -0.56 1.48
N PHE A 390 -0.77 -0.13 0.73
CA PHE A 390 -0.79 1.16 0.03
C PHE A 390 -1.87 1.17 -1.07
N LEU A 391 -1.88 0.19 -1.96
CA LEU A 391 -2.83 0.12 -3.08
C LEU A 391 -4.28 -0.01 -2.61
N LEU A 392 -4.52 -0.66 -1.46
CA LEU A 392 -5.83 -0.72 -0.80
C LEU A 392 -6.38 0.65 -0.36
N ARG A 393 -5.49 1.61 -0.07
CA ARG A 393 -5.84 2.98 0.34
C ARG A 393 -5.98 3.93 -0.86
N CYS A 394 -5.51 3.52 -2.05
CA CYS A 394 -5.55 4.35 -3.26
C CYS A 394 -6.88 4.24 -4.00
N SER A 395 -7.48 5.39 -4.32
CA SER A 395 -8.74 5.47 -5.07
C SER A 395 -8.70 4.79 -6.45
N SER A 396 -7.52 4.71 -7.09
CA SER A 396 -7.31 4.03 -8.37
C SER A 396 -6.44 2.76 -8.29
N GLY A 397 -6.19 2.27 -7.06
CA GLY A 397 -5.37 1.09 -6.82
C GLY A 397 -6.05 -0.25 -7.13
N GLY A 398 -7.37 -0.28 -7.29
CA GLY A 398 -8.20 -1.49 -7.47
C GLY A 398 -7.70 -2.50 -8.53
N PRO A 399 -7.41 -2.06 -9.77
CA PRO A 399 -6.92 -2.98 -10.80
C PRO A 399 -5.51 -3.51 -10.51
N LEU A 400 -4.64 -2.70 -9.91
CA LEU A 400 -3.27 -3.08 -9.56
C LEU A 400 -3.22 -4.03 -8.37
N ILE A 401 -4.01 -3.78 -7.33
CA ILE A 401 -4.08 -4.68 -6.17
C ILE A 401 -4.54 -6.07 -6.63
N LYS A 402 -5.50 -6.16 -7.55
CA LYS A 402 -5.92 -7.44 -8.12
C LYS A 402 -4.79 -8.17 -8.83
N GLN A 403 -4.01 -7.49 -9.67
CA GLN A 403 -2.83 -8.09 -10.33
C GLN A 403 -1.75 -8.51 -9.33
N LEU A 404 -1.51 -7.72 -8.28
CA LEU A 404 -0.54 -8.04 -7.22
C LEU A 404 -0.91 -9.34 -6.50
N PHE A 405 -2.20 -9.48 -6.14
CA PHE A 405 -2.69 -10.70 -5.50
C PHE A 405 -2.63 -11.90 -6.43
N GLU A 406 -3.12 -11.76 -7.66
CA GLU A 406 -3.22 -12.84 -8.64
C GLU A 406 -1.85 -13.37 -9.08
N HIS A 407 -0.86 -12.49 -9.29
CA HIS A 407 0.41 -12.89 -9.89
C HIS A 407 1.57 -13.04 -8.90
N ILE A 408 1.45 -12.46 -7.70
CA ILE A 408 2.50 -12.52 -6.68
C ILE A 408 1.97 -13.18 -5.41
N MET A 409 1.00 -12.61 -4.70
CA MET A 409 0.65 -13.12 -3.36
C MET A 409 0.01 -14.51 -3.34
N PHE A 410 -0.82 -14.86 -4.33
CA PHE A 410 -1.47 -16.18 -4.40
C PHE A 410 -0.72 -17.21 -5.23
N ASN A 411 0.48 -16.87 -5.71
CA ASN A 411 1.24 -17.69 -6.64
C ASN A 411 2.06 -18.76 -5.89
N PRO A 412 1.61 -20.03 -5.77
CA PRO A 412 2.32 -21.03 -4.97
C PRO A 412 3.68 -21.41 -5.57
N LYS A 413 3.85 -21.27 -6.89
CA LYS A 413 5.13 -21.54 -7.59
C LYS A 413 6.23 -20.57 -7.17
N LEU A 414 5.86 -19.35 -6.83
CA LEU A 414 6.80 -18.35 -6.35
C LEU A 414 7.24 -18.66 -4.91
N TRP A 415 6.27 -18.88 -4.02
CA TRP A 415 6.52 -18.97 -2.59
C TRP A 415 7.02 -20.33 -2.12
N ILE A 416 6.77 -21.42 -2.87
CA ILE A 416 7.23 -22.76 -2.47
C ILE A 416 8.76 -22.84 -2.28
N ASN A 417 9.51 -21.98 -2.98
CA ASN A 417 10.97 -21.99 -2.93
C ASN A 417 11.56 -21.04 -1.86
N SER A 418 10.74 -20.23 -1.17
CA SER A 418 11.22 -19.35 -0.10
C SER A 418 11.33 -20.09 1.23
N GLU A 419 12.06 -19.51 2.19
CA GLU A 419 12.12 -19.99 3.58
C GLU A 419 10.72 -20.21 4.20
N PRO A 420 10.49 -21.29 4.98
CA PRO A 420 9.18 -21.59 5.55
C PRO A 420 8.60 -20.45 6.41
N THR A 421 9.46 -19.73 7.12
CA THR A 421 9.06 -18.58 7.97
C THR A 421 8.46 -17.46 7.14
N VAL A 422 8.96 -17.22 5.92
CA VAL A 422 8.44 -16.22 4.97
C VAL A 422 7.06 -16.63 4.48
N GLN A 423 6.87 -17.91 4.15
CA GLN A 423 5.59 -18.44 3.68
C GLN A 423 4.51 -18.36 4.77
N VAL A 424 4.85 -18.78 5.99
CA VAL A 424 3.94 -18.68 7.15
C VAL A 424 3.55 -17.22 7.41
N HIS A 425 4.50 -16.29 7.34
CA HIS A 425 4.24 -14.86 7.50
C HIS A 425 3.25 -14.34 6.45
N LEU A 426 3.47 -14.65 5.17
CA LEU A 426 2.58 -14.26 4.08
C LEU A 426 1.16 -14.82 4.27
N TYR A 427 1.01 -16.13 4.49
CA TYR A 427 -0.30 -16.75 4.62
C TYR A 427 -1.03 -16.30 5.89
N ASN A 428 -0.31 -15.98 6.97
CA ASN A 428 -0.90 -15.37 8.15
C ASN A 428 -1.45 -13.97 7.84
N TYR A 429 -0.68 -13.11 7.17
CA TYR A 429 -1.16 -11.80 6.71
C TYR A 429 -2.42 -11.92 5.84
N LEU A 430 -2.43 -12.88 4.91
CA LEU A 430 -3.59 -13.16 4.07
C LEU A 430 -4.81 -13.57 4.90
N ALA A 431 -4.63 -14.39 5.94
CA ALA A 431 -5.70 -14.85 6.82
C ALA A 431 -6.20 -13.78 7.81
N THR A 432 -5.36 -12.85 8.25
CA THR A 432 -5.69 -11.86 9.27
C THR A 432 -6.00 -10.49 8.67
N ASP A 433 -4.97 -9.77 8.24
CA ASP A 433 -5.07 -8.36 7.89
C ASP A 433 -5.78 -8.14 6.56
N PHE A 434 -5.50 -8.98 5.56
CA PHE A 434 -6.13 -8.86 4.26
C PHE A 434 -7.62 -9.19 4.32
N LEU A 435 -7.98 -10.35 4.88
CA LEU A 435 -9.37 -10.75 5.03
C LEU A 435 -10.14 -9.87 6.04
N GLY A 436 -9.45 -9.19 6.96
CA GLY A 436 -10.05 -8.18 7.83
C GLY A 436 -10.49 -6.89 7.10
N ASN A 437 -10.07 -6.67 5.86
CA ASN A 437 -10.45 -5.50 5.07
C ASN A 437 -11.84 -5.66 4.47
N SER A 438 -12.76 -4.73 4.71
CA SER A 438 -14.15 -4.79 4.22
C SER A 438 -14.30 -4.91 2.69
N ASN A 439 -13.31 -4.50 1.91
CA ASN A 439 -13.36 -4.49 0.44
C ASN A 439 -12.75 -5.73 -0.22
N PHE A 440 -12.30 -6.73 0.53
CA PHE A 440 -11.57 -7.88 -0.03
C PHE A 440 -12.35 -8.63 -1.13
N HIS A 441 -13.68 -8.68 -1.02
CA HIS A 441 -14.59 -9.30 -2.01
C HIS A 441 -14.46 -8.71 -3.42
N HIS A 442 -14.12 -7.42 -3.53
CA HIS A 442 -13.95 -6.76 -4.84
C HIS A 442 -12.57 -7.03 -5.46
N ILE A 443 -11.62 -7.51 -4.66
CA ILE A 443 -10.22 -7.71 -5.04
C ILE A 443 -10.03 -9.13 -5.58
N ILE A 444 -10.62 -10.12 -4.91
CA ILE A 444 -10.39 -11.54 -5.19
C ILE A 444 -11.63 -12.24 -5.71
N ARG A 445 -11.42 -13.23 -6.59
CA ARG A 445 -12.47 -14.16 -7.00
C ARG A 445 -12.44 -15.35 -6.05
N GLN A 446 -13.27 -15.32 -5.01
CA GLN A 446 -13.20 -16.25 -3.88
C GLN A 446 -13.13 -17.73 -4.28
N VAL A 447 -14.00 -18.17 -5.22
CA VAL A 447 -14.03 -19.56 -5.70
C VAL A 447 -12.71 -19.95 -6.37
N ALA A 448 -12.16 -19.06 -7.19
CA ALA A 448 -10.89 -19.31 -7.87
C ALA A 448 -9.73 -19.36 -6.87
N THR A 449 -9.66 -18.40 -5.94
CA THR A 449 -8.64 -18.36 -4.88
C THR A 449 -8.74 -19.59 -3.98
N PHE A 450 -9.94 -20.03 -3.61
CA PHE A 450 -10.15 -21.25 -2.83
C PHE A 450 -9.61 -22.49 -3.57
N GLY A 451 -9.98 -22.65 -4.85
CA GLY A 451 -9.51 -23.75 -5.68
C GLY A 451 -7.98 -23.75 -5.84
N GLU A 452 -7.38 -22.58 -6.05
CA GLU A 452 -5.93 -22.41 -6.18
C GLU A 452 -5.18 -22.78 -4.89
N MET A 453 -5.70 -22.38 -3.72
CA MET A 453 -5.10 -22.76 -2.43
C MET A 453 -5.28 -24.25 -2.11
N CYS A 454 -6.41 -24.86 -2.47
CA CYS A 454 -6.56 -26.33 -2.38
C CYS A 454 -5.57 -27.05 -3.30
N HIS A 455 -5.35 -26.53 -4.51
CA HIS A 455 -4.34 -27.02 -5.44
C HIS A 455 -2.93 -26.87 -4.84
N ALA A 456 -2.62 -25.73 -4.20
CA ALA A 456 -1.37 -25.52 -3.46
C ALA A 456 -1.16 -26.58 -2.36
N LEU A 457 -2.18 -26.83 -1.52
CA LEU A 457 -2.11 -27.86 -0.47
C LEU A 457 -1.90 -29.28 -1.00
N LYS A 458 -2.44 -29.60 -2.19
CA LYS A 458 -2.36 -30.93 -2.80
C LYS A 458 -1.01 -31.15 -3.51
N PHE A 459 -0.54 -30.16 -4.27
CA PHE A 459 0.57 -30.33 -5.21
C PHE A 459 1.86 -29.59 -4.86
N TYR A 460 1.84 -28.64 -3.92
CA TYR A 460 3.02 -27.85 -3.52
C TYR A 460 3.45 -28.19 -2.08
N TYR A 461 2.47 -28.27 -1.17
CA TYR A 461 2.72 -28.48 0.25
C TYR A 461 2.42 -29.91 0.73
N TRP A 462 2.80 -30.94 -0.02
CA TRP A 462 2.60 -32.34 0.41
C TRP A 462 3.55 -32.75 1.56
N VAL A 463 3.04 -33.51 2.53
CA VAL A 463 3.87 -34.13 3.60
C VAL A 463 4.45 -35.47 3.11
N THR A 464 3.64 -36.23 2.36
CA THR A 464 4.04 -37.44 1.63
C THR A 464 3.72 -37.26 0.16
N LEU A 465 4.64 -37.66 -0.73
CA LEU A 465 4.51 -37.45 -2.17
C LEU A 465 3.16 -38.04 -2.65
N PRO A 466 2.31 -37.25 -3.32
CA PRO A 466 1.07 -37.77 -3.89
C PRO A 466 1.38 -38.92 -4.85
N LYS A 467 0.77 -40.10 -4.64
CA LYS A 467 0.83 -41.19 -5.62
C LYS A 467 0.18 -40.72 -6.93
N GLN A 468 0.73 -41.11 -8.08
CA GLN A 468 0.13 -40.81 -9.38
C GLN A 468 -1.34 -41.28 -9.41
N PRO A 469 -2.27 -40.50 -9.99
CA PRO A 469 -3.66 -40.93 -10.09
C PRO A 469 -3.74 -42.22 -10.90
N SER A 470 -4.51 -43.20 -10.42
CA SER A 470 -5.00 -44.27 -11.30
C SER A 470 -5.80 -43.62 -12.44
N ALA A 471 -5.73 -44.19 -13.64
CA ALA A 471 -6.10 -43.60 -14.94
C ALA A 471 -7.55 -43.11 -15.14
N TYR A 472 -8.33 -42.82 -14.09
CA TYR A 472 -9.76 -42.57 -14.16
C TYR A 472 -10.23 -41.10 -14.15
N GLN A 473 -9.36 -40.08 -14.13
CA GLN A 473 -9.82 -38.67 -14.02
C GLN A 473 -9.01 -37.64 -14.84
N ALA A 474 -8.75 -37.90 -16.12
CA ALA A 474 -8.09 -36.91 -17.00
C ALA A 474 -9.05 -35.96 -17.75
N SER A 475 -10.38 -36.08 -17.60
CA SER A 475 -11.34 -35.32 -18.42
C SER A 475 -11.76 -33.94 -17.87
N PHE A 476 -11.43 -33.61 -16.61
CA PHE A 476 -12.06 -32.46 -15.92
C PHE A 476 -11.37 -31.10 -16.11
N LEU A 477 -10.06 -31.04 -16.42
CA LEU A 477 -9.39 -29.76 -16.69
C LEU A 477 -9.86 -29.09 -17.99
N CYS A 478 -10.51 -29.83 -18.91
CA CYS A 478 -11.00 -29.29 -20.17
C CYS A 478 -12.30 -28.47 -20.06
N GLN A 479 -13.10 -28.62 -18.99
CA GLN A 479 -14.37 -27.88 -18.85
C GLN A 479 -14.21 -26.43 -18.38
N PHE A 480 -13.06 -26.07 -17.81
CA PHE A 480 -12.78 -24.70 -17.34
C PHE A 480 -12.37 -23.72 -18.46
N LYS A 481 -12.24 -24.19 -19.72
CA LYS A 481 -11.95 -23.33 -20.88
C LYS A 481 -13.15 -22.51 -21.36
N ASN A 482 -14.39 -22.85 -20.98
CA ASN A 482 -15.61 -22.23 -21.53
C ASN A 482 -16.16 -21.04 -20.73
N LEU A 483 -15.55 -20.65 -19.61
CA LEU A 483 -15.76 -19.34 -19.02
C LEU A 483 -14.68 -18.42 -19.61
N ASN A 484 -15.07 -17.34 -20.30
CA ASN A 484 -14.19 -16.34 -20.93
C ASN A 484 -13.23 -15.66 -19.93
N PHE A 485 -12.29 -16.44 -19.40
CA PHE A 485 -11.13 -15.99 -18.66
C PHE A 485 -9.98 -16.02 -19.64
N ILE A 486 -9.32 -14.87 -19.77
CA ILE A 486 -8.14 -14.69 -20.59
C ILE A 486 -7.02 -15.54 -19.99
N PHE A 487 -7.01 -16.84 -20.31
CA PHE A 487 -5.78 -17.60 -20.36
C PHE A 487 -4.99 -17.03 -21.52
N VAL A 488 -3.84 -16.44 -21.22
CA VAL A 488 -2.88 -16.05 -22.24
C VAL A 488 -2.59 -17.28 -23.07
N SER A 489 -2.91 -17.17 -24.35
CA SER A 489 -2.52 -18.07 -25.43
C SER A 489 -1.02 -18.40 -25.33
N SER A 490 -0.70 -19.66 -25.08
CA SER A 490 0.50 -20.26 -25.64
C SER A 490 0.21 -21.74 -25.92
N SER A 491 0.51 -22.09 -27.15
CA SER A 491 0.44 -23.41 -27.75
C SER A 491 1.47 -24.32 -27.11
N GLU A 492 1.07 -25.12 -26.13
CA GLU A 492 1.77 -26.32 -25.69
C GLU A 492 0.76 -27.18 -24.91
N CYS A 493 0.15 -28.14 -25.61
CA CYS A 493 -0.61 -29.21 -24.97
C CYS A 493 0.38 -30.23 -24.40
N GLU A 494 0.17 -30.55 -23.12
CA GLU A 494 0.80 -31.61 -22.31
C GLU A 494 2.30 -31.42 -21.96
N PRO A 495 2.65 -31.62 -20.67
CA PRO A 495 2.58 -32.96 -20.10
C PRO A 495 1.94 -33.04 -18.71
N LEU A 496 1.40 -34.23 -18.39
CA LEU A 496 1.45 -34.92 -17.09
C LEU A 496 1.35 -34.06 -15.81
N LEU A 497 0.38 -34.37 -14.95
CA LEU A 497 0.34 -33.96 -13.53
C LEU A 497 1.69 -34.23 -12.83
N GLN A 498 2.63 -33.29 -12.91
CA GLN A 498 3.91 -33.33 -12.24
C GLN A 498 3.81 -32.48 -10.97
N VAL A 499 4.03 -33.14 -9.84
CA VAL A 499 4.30 -32.47 -8.56
C VAL A 499 5.55 -31.62 -8.78
N GLU A 500 5.47 -30.29 -8.66
CA GLU A 500 6.63 -29.43 -8.87
C GLU A 500 7.63 -29.65 -7.72
N PRO A 501 8.88 -30.05 -8.01
CA PRO A 501 9.86 -30.33 -6.96
C PRO A 501 10.20 -29.06 -6.19
N ARG A 502 10.23 -29.15 -4.85
CA ARG A 502 10.81 -28.08 -4.01
C ARG A 502 12.31 -28.04 -4.26
N SER A 503 12.87 -26.84 -4.39
CA SER A 503 14.33 -26.68 -4.49
C SER A 503 15.06 -27.23 -3.25
N GLU A 504 14.42 -27.15 -2.08
CA GLU A 504 14.93 -27.66 -0.82
C GLU A 504 13.89 -28.54 -0.08
N SER A 505 14.37 -29.61 0.56
CA SER A 505 13.52 -30.47 1.38
C SER A 505 13.30 -29.83 2.74
N PHE A 506 12.15 -29.17 2.92
CA PHE A 506 11.76 -28.64 4.24
C PHE A 506 11.49 -29.76 5.25
N PRO A 507 11.82 -29.55 6.54
CA PRO A 507 11.34 -30.37 7.64
C PRO A 507 9.83 -30.56 7.59
N SER A 508 9.34 -31.73 8.01
CA SER A 508 7.90 -32.01 8.02
C SER A 508 7.11 -31.04 8.90
N GLU A 509 7.72 -30.54 9.98
CA GLU A 509 7.12 -29.56 10.90
C GLU A 509 6.83 -28.22 10.20
N ASP A 510 7.77 -27.73 9.40
CA ASP A 510 7.64 -26.49 8.64
C ASP A 510 6.54 -26.58 7.57
N VAL A 511 6.51 -27.69 6.83
CA VAL A 511 5.44 -27.97 5.85
C VAL A 511 4.08 -28.01 6.54
N VAL A 512 4.02 -28.57 7.75
CA VAL A 512 2.80 -28.61 8.55
C VAL A 512 2.37 -27.22 9.02
N ALA A 513 3.31 -26.35 9.42
CA ALA A 513 3.03 -24.96 9.79
C ALA A 513 2.47 -24.18 8.60
N ILE A 514 3.09 -24.27 7.42
CA ILE A 514 2.63 -23.62 6.19
C ILE A 514 1.22 -24.10 5.82
N ARG A 515 0.97 -25.42 5.84
CA ARG A 515 -0.36 -25.99 5.59
C ARG A 515 -1.38 -25.46 6.60
N GLY A 516 -1.01 -25.35 7.88
CA GLY A 516 -1.82 -24.75 8.93
C GLY A 516 -2.25 -23.33 8.55
N SER A 517 -1.31 -22.45 8.20
CA SER A 517 -1.61 -21.07 7.80
C SER A 517 -2.51 -20.98 6.57
N ILE A 518 -2.29 -21.81 5.53
CA ILE A 518 -3.16 -21.86 4.34
C ILE A 518 -4.57 -22.34 4.72
N LEU A 519 -4.69 -23.34 5.60
CA LEU A 519 -5.99 -23.84 6.06
C LEU A 519 -6.75 -22.81 6.91
N VAL A 520 -6.03 -22.02 7.72
CA VAL A 520 -6.63 -20.88 8.44
C VAL A 520 -7.13 -19.83 7.47
N PHE A 521 -6.35 -19.50 6.43
CA PHE A 521 -6.79 -18.61 5.35
C PHE A 521 -8.05 -19.13 4.64
N LEU A 522 -8.05 -20.40 4.22
CA LEU A 522 -9.18 -21.05 3.55
C LEU A 522 -10.44 -21.06 4.42
N ASN A 523 -10.33 -21.41 5.70
CA ASN A 523 -11.46 -21.37 6.62
C ASN A 523 -12.02 -19.95 6.73
N ARG A 524 -11.16 -18.96 6.99
CA ARG A 524 -11.59 -17.57 7.10
C ARG A 524 -12.21 -17.03 5.82
N LEU A 525 -11.72 -17.46 4.65
CA LEU A 525 -12.29 -17.12 3.35
C LEU A 525 -13.73 -17.65 3.21
N ILE A 526 -13.98 -18.89 3.65
CA ILE A 526 -15.34 -19.46 3.71
C ILE A 526 -16.21 -18.67 4.69
N LEU A 527 -15.66 -18.28 5.84
CA LEU A 527 -16.40 -17.67 6.95
C LEU A 527 -16.79 -16.21 6.74
N LEU A 528 -15.88 -15.38 6.26
CA LEU A 528 -16.15 -13.95 6.06
C LEU A 528 -17.10 -13.69 4.90
N SER A 529 -17.27 -14.67 4.02
CA SER A 529 -18.38 -14.67 3.07
C SER A 529 -19.75 -14.68 3.76
N ALA A 530 -19.85 -15.15 5.01
CA ALA A 530 -21.10 -15.37 5.73
C ALA A 530 -21.58 -14.22 6.61
N SER A 531 -20.73 -13.27 7.02
CA SER A 531 -21.01 -12.40 8.20
C SER A 531 -21.01 -10.88 7.95
N SER A 532 -21.07 -10.39 6.71
CA SER A 532 -21.14 -8.94 6.44
C SER A 532 -22.55 -8.44 6.09
N SER A 533 -23.04 -7.49 6.89
CA SER A 533 -24.35 -6.87 6.76
C SER A 533 -24.40 -5.83 5.61
N SER A 534 -25.54 -5.85 4.91
CA SER A 534 -26.07 -4.88 3.91
C SER A 534 -25.84 -5.14 2.40
N ASN A 535 -26.98 -5.08 1.69
CA ASN A 535 -27.30 -4.78 0.28
C ASN A 535 -26.69 -5.56 -0.91
N GLN A 536 -25.99 -6.67 -0.72
CA GLN A 536 -25.62 -7.61 -1.81
C GLN A 536 -25.76 -9.09 -1.40
N GLU A 537 -26.82 -9.46 -0.70
CA GLU A 537 -27.06 -10.84 -0.24
C GLU A 537 -27.17 -11.85 -1.40
N ALA A 538 -27.88 -11.53 -2.49
CA ALA A 538 -28.14 -12.49 -3.57
C ALA A 538 -26.87 -12.89 -4.37
N ILE A 539 -25.98 -11.94 -4.68
CA ILE A 539 -24.72 -12.21 -5.41
C ILE A 539 -23.75 -13.00 -4.52
N ARG A 540 -23.71 -12.70 -3.21
CA ARG A 540 -22.86 -13.40 -2.24
C ARG A 540 -23.38 -14.79 -1.91
N GLU A 541 -24.68 -14.98 -1.76
CA GLU A 541 -25.27 -16.32 -1.66
C GLU A 541 -25.00 -17.14 -2.91
N GLN A 542 -25.00 -16.53 -4.10
CA GLN A 542 -24.63 -17.20 -5.34
C GLN A 542 -23.14 -17.56 -5.38
N GLU A 543 -22.22 -16.70 -4.94
CA GLU A 543 -20.78 -17.00 -4.85
C GLU A 543 -20.48 -18.06 -3.79
N ILE A 544 -21.12 -18.00 -2.62
CA ILE A 544 -21.04 -19.03 -1.58
C ILE A 544 -21.63 -20.32 -2.10
N HIS A 545 -22.79 -20.29 -2.75
CA HIS A 545 -23.40 -21.46 -3.36
C HIS A 545 -22.52 -22.03 -4.49
N GLN A 546 -21.80 -21.20 -5.23
CA GLN A 546 -20.81 -21.63 -6.23
C GLN A 546 -19.54 -22.21 -5.58
N LEU A 547 -19.06 -21.65 -4.48
CA LEU A 547 -17.92 -22.17 -3.71
C LEU A 547 -18.28 -23.51 -3.05
N MET A 548 -19.49 -23.59 -2.51
CA MET A 548 -20.07 -24.80 -1.93
C MET A 548 -20.42 -25.83 -2.99
N ASN A 549 -20.89 -25.40 -4.16
CA ASN A 549 -21.03 -26.27 -5.33
C ASN A 549 -19.65 -26.76 -5.76
N PHE A 550 -18.62 -25.93 -5.80
CA PHE A 550 -17.26 -26.36 -6.11
C PHE A 550 -16.76 -27.42 -5.10
N VAL A 551 -16.94 -27.21 -3.80
CA VAL A 551 -16.61 -28.21 -2.77
C VAL A 551 -17.46 -29.49 -2.91
N ALA A 552 -18.73 -29.38 -3.32
CA ALA A 552 -19.67 -30.50 -3.48
C ALA A 552 -19.49 -31.31 -4.76
N THR A 553 -19.25 -30.64 -5.90
CA THR A 553 -19.15 -31.25 -7.23
C THR A 553 -17.75 -31.77 -7.48
N VAL A 554 -16.74 -31.17 -6.86
CA VAL A 554 -15.37 -31.67 -6.92
C VAL A 554 -15.19 -32.71 -5.81
N HIS A 555 -15.38 -33.99 -6.15
CA HIS A 555 -15.10 -35.11 -5.24
C HIS A 555 -13.71 -35.05 -4.59
N GLU A 556 -12.76 -34.32 -5.17
CA GLU A 556 -11.43 -34.12 -4.60
C GLU A 556 -11.37 -33.18 -3.38
N ALA A 557 -12.31 -32.24 -3.19
CA ALA A 557 -12.26 -31.31 -2.05
C ALA A 557 -12.62 -32.01 -0.75
N VAL A 558 -13.73 -32.76 -0.72
CA VAL A 558 -14.09 -33.62 0.42
C VAL A 558 -13.02 -34.71 0.62
N ALA A 559 -12.51 -35.32 -0.46
CA ALA A 559 -11.41 -36.29 -0.35
C ALA A 559 -10.13 -35.67 0.23
N LEU A 560 -9.80 -34.42 -0.14
CA LEU A 560 -8.69 -33.67 0.44
C LEU A 560 -8.92 -33.49 1.94
N VAL A 561 -10.11 -33.10 2.37
CA VAL A 561 -10.42 -32.99 3.82
C VAL A 561 -10.12 -34.29 4.54
N PHE A 562 -10.63 -35.43 4.08
CA PHE A 562 -10.38 -36.72 4.73
C PHE A 562 -8.91 -37.17 4.65
N LYS A 563 -8.17 -36.76 3.62
CA LYS A 563 -6.70 -36.92 3.56
C LYS A 563 -6.02 -36.06 4.62
N LEU A 564 -6.47 -34.82 4.84
CA LEU A 564 -5.97 -33.93 5.89
C LEU A 564 -6.28 -34.44 7.30
N LEU A 565 -7.42 -35.12 7.49
CA LEU A 565 -7.77 -35.75 8.78
C LEU A 565 -6.81 -36.87 9.17
N SER A 566 -6.12 -37.47 8.20
CA SER A 566 -5.07 -38.47 8.45
C SER A 566 -3.71 -37.85 8.82
N SER A 567 -3.64 -36.53 9.01
CA SER A 567 -2.41 -35.85 9.42
C SER A 567 -2.07 -36.15 10.89
N PRO A 568 -0.79 -36.37 11.25
CA PRO A 568 -0.39 -36.53 12.65
C PRO A 568 -0.63 -35.25 13.46
N ASN A 569 -0.47 -34.08 12.83
CA ASN A 569 -0.63 -32.80 13.50
C ASN A 569 -2.10 -32.36 13.60
N GLN A 570 -2.55 -32.10 14.82
CA GLN A 570 -3.89 -31.65 15.16
C GLN A 570 -4.24 -30.26 14.57
N LEU A 571 -3.24 -29.38 14.39
CA LEU A 571 -3.39 -28.06 13.75
C LEU A 571 -3.82 -28.16 12.28
N ILE A 572 -3.70 -29.32 11.64
CA ILE A 572 -4.23 -29.60 10.30
C ILE A 572 -5.61 -30.24 10.40
N ARG A 573 -5.78 -31.20 11.32
CA ARG A 573 -7.03 -31.96 11.48
C ARG A 573 -8.20 -31.07 11.86
N ILE A 574 -8.03 -30.15 12.82
CA ILE A 574 -9.12 -29.28 13.29
C ILE A 574 -9.62 -28.34 12.17
N PRO A 575 -8.75 -27.57 11.48
CA PRO A 575 -9.18 -26.76 10.33
C PRO A 575 -9.84 -27.58 9.22
N ALA A 576 -9.36 -28.81 8.96
CA ALA A 576 -9.96 -29.71 7.98
C ALA A 576 -11.37 -30.15 8.40
N LEU A 577 -11.59 -30.50 9.67
CA LEU A 577 -12.94 -30.75 10.21
C LEU A 577 -13.84 -29.53 10.09
N LYS A 578 -13.33 -28.32 10.35
CA LYS A 578 -14.10 -27.08 10.18
C LYS A 578 -14.55 -26.89 8.73
N MET A 579 -13.68 -27.11 7.75
CA MET A 579 -14.07 -27.07 6.33
C MET A 579 -15.20 -28.06 6.02
N PHE A 580 -15.14 -29.28 6.59
CA PHE A 580 -16.23 -30.26 6.45
C PHE A 580 -17.52 -29.83 7.14
N GLY A 581 -17.43 -29.19 8.30
CA GLY A 581 -18.59 -28.65 9.01
C GLY A 581 -19.28 -27.52 8.25
N PHE A 582 -18.53 -26.56 7.72
CA PHE A 582 -19.08 -25.53 6.83
C PHE A 582 -19.67 -26.13 5.56
N TYR A 583 -19.03 -27.19 5.04
CA TYR A 583 -19.56 -27.94 3.91
C TYR A 583 -20.98 -28.48 4.20
N LEU A 584 -21.16 -29.11 5.36
CA LEU A 584 -22.44 -29.66 5.79
C LEU A 584 -23.47 -28.55 6.05
N GLN A 585 -23.14 -27.55 6.86
CA GLN A 585 -24.04 -26.45 7.24
C GLN A 585 -24.71 -25.76 6.04
N ARG A 586 -24.03 -25.70 4.89
CA ARG A 586 -24.50 -25.02 3.67
C ARG A 586 -25.02 -25.98 2.60
N SER A 587 -24.99 -27.30 2.82
CA SER A 587 -25.44 -28.31 1.86
C SER A 587 -26.93 -28.63 2.02
N THR A 588 -27.62 -28.88 0.90
CA THR A 588 -29.00 -29.39 0.94
C THR A 588 -29.04 -30.80 1.50
N LEU A 589 -30.18 -31.22 2.07
CA LEU A 589 -30.37 -32.57 2.60
C LEU A 589 -30.01 -33.65 1.57
N LYS A 590 -30.52 -33.51 0.33
CA LYS A 590 -30.20 -34.42 -0.79
C LYS A 590 -28.69 -34.56 -1.01
N ARG A 591 -27.97 -33.44 -1.01
CA ARG A 591 -26.51 -33.42 -1.21
C ARG A 591 -25.77 -34.05 -0.04
N LYS A 592 -26.17 -33.80 1.20
CA LYS A 592 -25.61 -34.49 2.39
C LYS A 592 -25.78 -36.00 2.25
N THR A 593 -26.96 -36.46 1.83
CA THR A 593 -27.22 -37.89 1.62
C THR A 593 -26.32 -38.49 0.54
N GLU A 594 -26.21 -37.87 -0.64
CA GLU A 594 -25.44 -38.40 -1.78
C GLU A 594 -23.92 -38.33 -1.58
N SER A 595 -23.42 -37.23 -1.03
CA SER A 595 -21.97 -36.97 -0.92
C SER A 595 -21.33 -37.49 0.37
N VAL A 596 -22.10 -37.59 1.46
CA VAL A 596 -21.59 -37.95 2.79
C VAL A 596 -22.16 -39.28 3.27
N THR A 597 -23.48 -39.39 3.37
CA THR A 597 -24.13 -40.58 3.94
C THR A 597 -23.93 -41.82 3.08
N ALA A 598 -24.19 -41.72 1.76
CA ALA A 598 -24.06 -42.83 0.82
C ALA A 598 -22.62 -43.35 0.67
N ARG A 599 -21.63 -42.57 1.11
CA ARG A 599 -20.20 -42.92 1.08
C ARG A 599 -19.64 -43.28 2.46
N HIS A 600 -20.51 -43.38 3.47
CA HIS A 600 -20.11 -43.69 4.86
C HIS A 600 -19.01 -42.76 5.40
N LEU A 601 -19.03 -41.48 5.01
CA LEU A 601 -17.97 -40.55 5.40
C LEU A 601 -17.97 -40.25 6.91
N TYR A 602 -19.13 -40.30 7.58
CA TYR A 602 -19.21 -40.12 9.04
C TYR A 602 -18.39 -41.15 9.80
N THR A 603 -18.48 -42.45 9.44
CA THR A 603 -17.70 -43.50 10.10
C THR A 603 -16.21 -43.38 9.79
N LEU A 604 -15.86 -42.91 8.58
CA LEU A 604 -14.49 -42.65 8.19
C LEU A 604 -13.83 -41.55 9.06
N ILE A 605 -14.59 -40.61 9.63
CA ILE A 605 -14.05 -39.60 10.56
C ILE A 605 -13.42 -40.28 11.78
N THR A 606 -14.11 -41.26 12.37
CA THR A 606 -13.59 -42.02 13.51
C THR A 606 -12.28 -42.70 13.15
N GLU A 607 -12.25 -43.42 12.03
CA GLU A 607 -11.06 -44.12 11.56
C GLU A 607 -9.88 -43.17 11.32
N ARG A 608 -10.10 -42.02 10.68
CA ARG A 608 -9.02 -41.07 10.35
C ARG A 608 -8.46 -40.34 11.56
N LEU A 609 -9.31 -39.95 12.51
CA LEU A 609 -8.85 -39.20 13.68
C LEU A 609 -8.03 -40.06 14.64
N LEU A 610 -8.27 -41.37 14.69
CA LEU A 610 -7.56 -42.32 15.56
C LEU A 610 -6.26 -42.88 14.96
N ILE A 611 -5.92 -42.59 13.69
CA ILE A 611 -4.67 -43.10 13.06
C ILE A 611 -3.42 -42.66 13.85
N HIS A 612 -3.43 -41.43 14.37
CA HIS A 612 -2.28 -40.79 15.00
C HIS A 612 -2.61 -40.13 16.34
N ALA A 613 -3.71 -40.53 16.99
CA ALA A 613 -4.09 -40.02 18.30
C ALA A 613 -4.68 -41.14 19.15
N ASP A 614 -4.15 -41.27 20.37
CA ASP A 614 -4.59 -42.31 21.32
C ASP A 614 -5.88 -41.91 22.05
N TYR A 615 -6.22 -40.62 22.08
CA TYR A 615 -7.43 -40.12 22.73
C TYR A 615 -8.04 -38.90 22.01
N LEU A 616 -9.35 -38.73 22.20
CA LEU A 616 -10.09 -37.55 21.74
C LEU A 616 -9.78 -36.34 22.63
N THR A 617 -9.34 -35.25 22.02
CA THR A 617 -9.00 -33.99 22.68
C THR A 617 -10.17 -33.01 22.68
N LEU A 618 -10.23 -32.11 23.66
CA LEU A 618 -11.31 -31.13 23.78
C LEU A 618 -11.48 -30.22 22.54
N PRO A 619 -10.42 -29.68 21.91
CA PRO A 619 -10.56 -28.86 20.71
C PRO A 619 -11.16 -29.63 19.52
N THR A 620 -10.83 -30.92 19.39
CA THR A 620 -11.40 -31.78 18.35
C THR A 620 -12.87 -32.05 18.63
N TYR A 621 -13.22 -32.36 19.89
CA TYR A 621 -14.61 -32.51 20.34
C TYR A 621 -15.46 -31.28 20.01
N ILE A 622 -14.97 -30.07 20.31
CA ILE A 622 -15.71 -28.82 20.05
C ILE A 622 -16.11 -28.74 18.57
N VAL A 623 -15.19 -29.00 17.64
CA VAL A 623 -15.53 -28.95 16.21
C VAL A 623 -16.48 -30.08 15.79
N LEU A 624 -16.33 -31.29 16.35
CA LEU A 624 -17.28 -32.37 16.08
C LEU A 624 -18.70 -32.03 16.58
N PHE A 625 -18.79 -31.31 17.70
CA PHE A 625 -20.05 -30.83 18.26
C PHE A 625 -20.66 -29.66 17.45
N GLU A 626 -19.82 -28.75 16.97
CA GLU A 626 -20.24 -27.73 15.99
C GLU A 626 -20.82 -28.37 14.72
N ILE A 627 -20.21 -29.47 14.23
CA ILE A 627 -20.74 -30.24 13.09
C ILE A 627 -22.08 -30.91 13.44
N LEU A 628 -22.20 -31.51 14.64
CA LEU A 628 -23.45 -32.16 15.10
C LEU A 628 -24.63 -31.19 15.09
N THR A 629 -24.41 -29.95 15.52
CA THR A 629 -25.45 -28.93 15.69
C THR A 629 -25.55 -27.95 14.52
N GLU A 630 -24.61 -28.02 13.56
CA GLU A 630 -24.39 -27.04 12.50
C GLU A 630 -24.23 -25.59 13.00
N GLN A 631 -23.84 -25.40 14.26
CA GLN A 631 -23.48 -24.10 14.85
C GLN A 631 -21.98 -23.83 14.65
N MET A 632 -21.54 -23.81 13.39
CA MET A 632 -20.12 -23.65 13.06
C MET A 632 -19.60 -22.26 13.42
N THR A 633 -18.48 -22.19 14.14
CA THR A 633 -17.84 -20.91 14.50
C THR A 633 -16.57 -20.65 13.69
N PRO A 634 -16.15 -19.39 13.53
CA PRO A 634 -14.94 -19.07 12.76
C PRO A 634 -13.61 -19.33 13.49
N GLU A 635 -13.63 -19.29 14.82
CA GLU A 635 -12.43 -19.34 15.63
C GLU A 635 -12.04 -20.79 15.95
N LEU A 636 -10.75 -21.08 16.00
CA LEU A 636 -10.25 -22.35 16.52
C LEU A 636 -10.33 -22.29 18.05
N ALA A 637 -11.41 -22.84 18.61
CA ALA A 637 -11.62 -22.89 20.05
C ALA A 637 -10.82 -24.04 20.68
N TYR A 638 -10.00 -23.71 21.68
CA TYR A 638 -9.20 -24.68 22.45
C TYR A 638 -9.79 -24.97 23.84
N ALA A 639 -10.79 -24.19 24.25
CA ALA A 639 -11.52 -24.37 25.50
C ALA A 639 -13.00 -24.10 25.27
N LYS A 640 -13.85 -24.83 25.99
CA LYS A 640 -15.30 -24.66 25.96
C LYS A 640 -15.70 -23.59 26.97
N LYS A 641 -16.44 -22.56 26.51
CA LYS A 641 -16.87 -21.44 27.36
C LYS A 641 -18.14 -21.75 28.16
N GLU A 642 -19.13 -22.37 27.53
CA GLU A 642 -20.45 -22.66 28.12
C GLU A 642 -21.02 -23.99 27.58
N ALA A 643 -22.05 -24.54 28.25
CA ALA A 643 -22.78 -25.71 27.78
C ALA A 643 -23.71 -25.37 26.59
N ALA A 644 -24.05 -26.36 25.77
CA ALA A 644 -24.93 -26.18 24.61
C ALA A 644 -26.30 -25.62 24.97
N SER A 645 -26.87 -24.73 24.16
CA SER A 645 -28.21 -24.16 24.41
C SER A 645 -29.30 -25.24 24.32
N PRO A 646 -30.31 -25.24 25.22
CA PRO A 646 -31.42 -26.19 25.17
C PRO A 646 -32.28 -26.04 23.91
N GLU A 647 -32.20 -24.91 23.20
CA GLU A 647 -32.95 -24.66 21.96
C GLU A 647 -32.32 -25.28 20.72
N TRP A 648 -31.05 -25.69 20.81
CA TRP A 648 -30.33 -26.25 19.67
C TRP A 648 -30.85 -27.63 19.28
N ARG A 649 -30.59 -28.02 18.04
CA ARG A 649 -31.04 -29.30 17.47
C ARG A 649 -29.87 -30.12 16.94
N PHE A 650 -30.05 -31.44 16.89
CA PHE A 650 -29.12 -32.34 16.22
C PHE A 650 -29.34 -32.32 14.70
N GLU A 651 -28.62 -31.45 13.99
CA GLU A 651 -28.71 -31.31 12.53
C GLU A 651 -27.96 -32.43 11.79
N ASN A 652 -26.89 -32.99 12.38
CA ASN A 652 -26.18 -34.17 11.88
C ASN A 652 -26.15 -35.31 12.93
N PRO A 653 -27.26 -36.03 13.17
CA PRO A 653 -27.38 -37.01 14.26
C PRO A 653 -26.32 -38.11 14.27
N MET A 654 -25.83 -38.51 13.09
CA MET A 654 -24.77 -39.52 12.97
C MET A 654 -23.47 -39.13 13.70
N MET A 655 -23.24 -37.83 13.90
CA MET A 655 -22.08 -37.34 14.66
C MET A 655 -22.10 -37.75 16.13
N LEU A 656 -23.28 -37.96 16.73
CA LEU A 656 -23.37 -38.51 18.09
C LEU A 656 -22.65 -39.88 18.15
N LYS A 657 -22.81 -40.69 17.10
CA LYS A 657 -22.21 -42.03 17.02
C LYS A 657 -20.72 -41.95 16.78
N VAL A 658 -20.30 -41.01 15.93
CA VAL A 658 -18.88 -40.72 15.69
C VAL A 658 -18.18 -40.31 16.98
N ILE A 659 -18.77 -39.37 17.73
CA ILE A 659 -18.22 -38.87 18.99
C ILE A 659 -18.18 -39.98 20.05
N ALA A 660 -19.27 -40.73 20.23
CA ALA A 660 -19.31 -41.82 21.20
C ALA A 660 -18.30 -42.94 20.85
N ASN A 661 -18.14 -43.28 19.57
CA ASN A 661 -17.13 -44.23 19.12
C ASN A 661 -15.70 -43.72 19.37
N LEU A 662 -15.44 -42.42 19.14
CA LEU A 662 -14.14 -41.82 19.44
C LEU A 662 -13.83 -41.85 20.93
N ILE A 663 -14.81 -41.53 21.78
CA ILE A 663 -14.66 -41.57 23.24
C ILE A 663 -14.35 -42.99 23.72
N THR A 664 -15.09 -43.99 23.22
CA THR A 664 -14.94 -45.39 23.65
C THR A 664 -13.67 -46.07 23.15
N GLN A 665 -13.12 -45.63 22.01
CA GLN A 665 -11.84 -46.13 21.49
C GLN A 665 -10.62 -45.35 22.00
N SER A 666 -10.84 -44.27 22.76
CA SER A 666 -9.77 -43.47 23.34
C SER A 666 -9.17 -44.14 24.57
N THR A 667 -7.85 -44.02 24.75
CA THR A 667 -7.18 -44.39 26.00
C THR A 667 -7.59 -43.46 27.13
N GLU A 668 -7.83 -44.02 28.32
CA GLU A 668 -8.22 -43.24 29.50
C GLU A 668 -7.16 -42.19 29.86
N SER A 669 -7.61 -40.94 30.02
CA SER A 669 -6.76 -39.78 30.33
C SER A 669 -7.59 -38.65 30.94
N ASN A 670 -6.92 -37.71 31.64
CA ASN A 670 -7.59 -36.52 32.18
C ASN A 670 -8.27 -35.68 31.08
N GLU A 671 -7.69 -35.65 29.88
CA GLU A 671 -8.28 -34.94 28.75
C GLU A 671 -9.54 -35.66 28.25
N LEU A 672 -9.52 -36.99 28.16
CA LEU A 672 -10.70 -37.77 27.81
C LEU A 672 -11.84 -37.58 28.82
N MET A 673 -11.51 -37.51 30.12
CA MET A 673 -12.52 -37.25 31.17
C MET A 673 -13.21 -35.90 30.97
N ARG A 674 -12.47 -34.85 30.59
CA ARG A 674 -13.04 -33.55 30.25
C ARG A 674 -13.98 -33.63 29.05
N VAL A 675 -13.60 -34.40 28.03
CA VAL A 675 -14.43 -34.61 26.83
C VAL A 675 -15.70 -35.40 27.16
N LYS A 676 -15.61 -36.49 27.93
CA LYS A 676 -16.77 -37.29 28.39
C LYS A 676 -17.77 -36.40 29.12
N LYS A 677 -17.29 -35.60 30.09
CA LYS A 677 -18.11 -34.66 30.85
C LYS A 677 -18.77 -33.61 29.94
N ALA A 678 -18.00 -33.00 29.04
CA ALA A 678 -18.52 -31.99 28.13
C ALA A 678 -19.60 -32.55 27.19
N PHE A 679 -19.39 -33.75 26.64
CA PHE A 679 -20.33 -34.43 25.76
C PHE A 679 -21.65 -34.76 26.45
N LEU A 680 -21.59 -35.35 27.65
CA LEU A 680 -22.78 -35.70 28.41
C LEU A 680 -23.57 -34.46 28.82
N LEU A 681 -22.90 -33.43 29.33
CA LEU A 681 -23.56 -32.17 29.71
C LEU A 681 -24.26 -31.50 28.52
N ASP A 682 -23.64 -31.49 27.34
CA ASP A 682 -24.28 -30.94 26.13
C ASP A 682 -25.51 -31.74 25.72
N MET A 683 -25.39 -33.06 25.70
CA MET A 683 -26.52 -33.94 25.37
C MET A 683 -27.67 -33.78 26.36
N ILE A 684 -27.37 -33.78 27.66
CA ILE A 684 -28.37 -33.59 28.72
C ILE A 684 -29.08 -32.25 28.54
N ASN A 685 -28.32 -31.16 28.36
CA ASN A 685 -28.93 -29.84 28.25
C ASN A 685 -29.83 -29.70 27.02
N MET A 686 -29.38 -30.22 25.86
CA MET A 686 -30.16 -30.23 24.63
C MET A 686 -31.37 -31.18 24.66
N CYS A 687 -31.32 -32.23 25.47
CA CYS A 687 -32.40 -33.20 25.59
C CYS A 687 -33.35 -32.94 26.75
N ARG A 688 -33.03 -32.06 27.71
CA ARG A 688 -33.89 -31.77 28.87
C ARG A 688 -35.24 -31.21 28.42
N GLU A 689 -35.21 -30.17 27.58
CA GLU A 689 -36.42 -29.56 27.01
C GLU A 689 -36.66 -29.95 25.53
N GLY A 690 -35.62 -30.39 24.81
CA GLY A 690 -35.70 -30.71 23.38
C GLY A 690 -36.37 -32.06 23.06
N LYS A 691 -37.68 -32.05 22.81
CA LYS A 691 -38.45 -33.24 22.39
C LYS A 691 -37.90 -33.93 21.14
N ASP A 692 -37.58 -33.16 20.11
CA ASP A 692 -37.08 -33.69 18.83
C ASP A 692 -35.69 -34.33 18.97
N ASN A 693 -34.85 -33.77 19.84
CA ASN A 693 -33.53 -34.32 20.15
C ASN A 693 -33.63 -35.69 20.84
N ARG A 694 -34.54 -35.82 21.82
CA ARG A 694 -34.83 -37.11 22.47
C ARG A 694 -35.31 -38.14 21.45
N ARG A 695 -36.28 -37.76 20.61
CA ARG A 695 -36.82 -38.65 19.56
C ARG A 695 -35.73 -39.08 18.58
N THR A 696 -34.86 -38.17 18.18
CA THR A 696 -33.72 -38.44 17.30
C THR A 696 -32.82 -39.52 17.88
N ILE A 697 -32.41 -39.40 19.15
CA ILE A 697 -31.56 -40.42 19.81
C ILE A 697 -32.28 -41.76 19.91
N LEU A 698 -33.55 -41.77 20.33
CA LEU A 698 -34.33 -43.01 20.48
C LEU A 698 -34.52 -43.77 19.17
N GLN A 699 -34.44 -43.08 18.02
CA GLN A 699 -34.49 -43.68 16.68
C GLN A 699 -33.13 -44.17 16.18
N MET A 700 -32.03 -43.80 16.84
CA MET A 700 -30.70 -44.26 16.46
C MET A 700 -30.48 -45.71 16.87
N SER A 701 -29.83 -46.46 15.98
CA SER A 701 -29.44 -47.84 16.28
C SER A 701 -28.41 -47.88 17.41
N VAL A 702 -28.61 -48.77 18.40
CA VAL A 702 -27.58 -49.15 19.37
C VAL A 702 -27.17 -47.98 20.29
N TRP A 703 -28.11 -47.06 20.56
CA TRP A 703 -27.87 -45.92 21.45
C TRP A 703 -27.82 -46.31 22.95
N GLN A 704 -28.11 -47.55 23.31
CA GLN A 704 -27.95 -47.96 24.71
C GLN A 704 -26.48 -48.30 24.97
N GLU A 705 -25.89 -49.09 24.06
CA GLU A 705 -24.50 -49.58 24.16
C GLU A 705 -23.47 -48.46 24.18
N TRP A 706 -23.60 -47.47 23.30
CA TRP A 706 -22.64 -46.35 23.23
C TRP A 706 -22.60 -45.52 24.53
N LEU A 707 -23.71 -45.37 25.28
CA LEU A 707 -23.82 -44.59 26.52
C LEU A 707 -23.33 -45.43 27.69
N ILE A 708 -23.73 -46.70 27.75
CA ILE A 708 -23.22 -47.65 28.75
C ILE A 708 -21.70 -47.79 28.62
N SER A 709 -21.16 -47.78 27.41
CA SER A 709 -19.71 -47.85 27.17
C SER A 709 -18.94 -46.60 27.62
N ILE A 710 -19.61 -45.47 27.85
CA ILE A 710 -18.99 -44.26 28.42
C ILE A 710 -18.96 -44.30 29.95
N SER A 711 -19.87 -45.07 30.58
CA SER A 711 -19.99 -45.20 32.04
C SER A 711 -18.94 -46.14 32.64
N TYR A 712 -18.71 -45.99 33.95
CA TYR A 712 -17.87 -46.89 34.73
C TYR A 712 -18.77 -47.74 35.63
N VAL A 713 -18.75 -49.07 35.43
CA VAL A 713 -19.57 -49.99 36.25
C VAL A 713 -19.15 -49.94 37.72
N PHE A 714 -17.84 -49.78 37.97
CA PHE A 714 -17.25 -49.66 39.29
C PHE A 714 -16.33 -48.43 39.33
N PRO A 715 -16.87 -47.21 39.50
CA PRO A 715 -16.08 -45.99 39.50
C PRO A 715 -15.12 -45.97 40.70
N LYS A 716 -13.84 -45.69 40.44
CA LYS A 716 -12.75 -45.63 41.43
C LYS A 716 -12.41 -44.21 41.84
N THR A 717 -12.75 -43.23 41.01
CA THR A 717 -12.46 -41.81 41.24
C THR A 717 -13.74 -40.99 41.26
N GLU A 718 -13.72 -39.83 41.89
CA GLU A 718 -14.84 -38.88 41.90
C GLU A 718 -15.22 -38.45 40.46
N ALA A 719 -14.23 -38.30 39.58
CA ALA A 719 -14.47 -37.98 38.18
C ALA A 719 -15.19 -39.13 37.43
N GLU A 720 -14.83 -40.39 37.68
CA GLU A 720 -15.53 -41.55 37.10
C GLU A 720 -16.96 -41.69 37.62
N MET A 721 -17.17 -41.37 38.91
CA MET A 721 -18.48 -41.33 39.53
C MET A 721 -19.36 -40.25 38.88
N GLU A 722 -18.84 -39.04 38.72
CA GLU A 722 -19.55 -37.93 38.06
C GLU A 722 -19.95 -38.28 36.61
N ILE A 723 -19.05 -38.89 35.83
CA ILE A 723 -19.39 -39.36 34.47
C ILE A 723 -20.53 -40.37 34.50
N THR A 724 -20.51 -41.31 35.45
CA THR A 724 -21.52 -42.35 35.58
C THR A 724 -22.89 -41.77 35.98
N GLU A 725 -22.91 -40.78 36.88
CA GLU A 725 -24.12 -40.05 37.25
C GLU A 725 -24.73 -39.31 36.06
N LEU A 726 -23.91 -38.63 35.25
CA LEU A 726 -24.37 -37.95 34.03
C LEU A 726 -24.93 -38.95 32.99
N VAL A 727 -24.33 -40.14 32.84
CA VAL A 727 -24.88 -41.18 31.97
C VAL A 727 -26.26 -41.64 32.46
N TYR A 728 -26.43 -41.84 33.77
CA TYR A 728 -27.73 -42.21 34.34
C TYR A 728 -28.78 -41.10 34.21
N GLU A 729 -28.39 -39.83 34.37
CA GLU A 729 -29.28 -38.69 34.11
C GLU A 729 -29.76 -38.70 32.65
N MET A 730 -28.84 -38.92 31.70
CA MET A 730 -29.19 -39.02 30.28
C MET A 730 -30.16 -40.19 30.01
N PHE A 731 -29.92 -41.36 30.60
CA PHE A 731 -30.85 -42.49 30.52
C PHE A 731 -32.22 -42.15 31.11
N ALA A 732 -32.27 -41.49 32.26
CA ALA A 732 -33.53 -41.10 32.89
C ALA A 732 -34.34 -40.18 31.96
N ILE A 733 -33.70 -39.17 31.36
CA ILE A 733 -34.34 -38.25 30.41
C ILE A 733 -34.90 -39.01 29.19
N LEU A 734 -34.10 -39.89 28.57
CA LEU A 734 -34.49 -40.61 27.36
C LEU A 734 -35.57 -41.67 27.61
N LEU A 735 -35.39 -42.49 28.65
CA LEU A 735 -36.32 -43.57 28.99
C LEU A 735 -37.65 -43.03 29.52
N HIS A 736 -37.64 -41.94 30.30
CA HIS A 736 -38.86 -41.26 30.70
C HIS A 736 -39.65 -40.81 29.47
N HIS A 737 -38.98 -40.18 28.51
CA HIS A 737 -39.62 -39.73 27.28
C HIS A 737 -40.15 -40.90 26.44
N ALA A 738 -39.37 -41.97 26.29
CA ALA A 738 -39.77 -43.17 25.56
C ALA A 738 -41.05 -43.78 26.14
N ILE A 739 -41.10 -44.02 27.45
CA ILE A 739 -42.25 -44.65 28.12
C ILE A 739 -43.49 -43.74 28.07
N ARG A 740 -43.32 -42.44 28.31
CA ARG A 740 -44.46 -41.51 28.42
C ARG A 740 -45.03 -41.06 27.08
N TYR A 741 -44.19 -40.92 26.06
CA TYR A 741 -44.57 -40.19 24.85
C TYR A 741 -44.35 -40.95 23.53
N GLU A 742 -43.57 -42.03 23.50
CA GLU A 742 -43.32 -42.80 22.28
C GLU A 742 -44.12 -44.11 22.25
N TYR A 743 -44.74 -44.40 21.10
CA TYR A 743 -45.49 -45.64 20.92
C TYR A 743 -44.54 -46.85 20.98
N GLY A 744 -44.82 -47.79 21.88
CA GLY A 744 -43.98 -48.96 22.08
C GLY A 744 -42.69 -48.70 22.88
N GLY A 745 -42.55 -47.53 23.51
CA GLY A 745 -41.33 -47.16 24.27
C GLY A 745 -40.99 -48.07 25.44
N TRP A 746 -41.92 -48.88 25.96
CA TRP A 746 -41.63 -49.92 26.94
C TRP A 746 -40.63 -50.97 26.40
N ARG A 747 -40.62 -51.23 25.09
CA ARG A 747 -39.65 -52.14 24.46
C ARG A 747 -38.24 -51.57 24.55
N VAL A 748 -38.10 -50.26 24.33
CA VAL A 748 -36.83 -49.55 24.47
C VAL A 748 -36.29 -49.69 25.89
N TRP A 749 -37.15 -49.62 26.90
CA TRP A 749 -36.78 -49.82 28.30
C TRP A 749 -36.30 -51.27 28.56
N VAL A 750 -37.03 -52.28 28.08
CA VAL A 750 -36.64 -53.70 28.19
C VAL A 750 -35.30 -53.96 27.51
N ASP A 751 -35.10 -53.44 26.29
CA ASP A 751 -33.85 -53.58 25.55
C ASP A 751 -32.68 -52.92 26.29
N THR A 752 -32.91 -51.76 26.89
CA THR A 752 -31.89 -51.04 27.68
C THR A 752 -31.46 -51.85 28.90
N LEU A 753 -32.40 -52.46 29.62
CA LEU A 753 -32.08 -53.33 30.75
C LEU A 753 -31.35 -54.60 30.33
N ALA A 754 -31.77 -55.23 29.23
CA ALA A 754 -31.12 -56.43 28.70
C ALA A 754 -29.65 -56.15 28.35
N ILE A 755 -29.39 -55.02 27.67
CA ILE A 755 -28.05 -54.57 27.31
C ILE A 755 -27.22 -54.26 28.57
N ALA A 756 -27.76 -53.48 29.51
CA ALA A 756 -27.06 -53.16 30.76
C ALA A 756 -26.70 -54.41 31.56
N HIS A 757 -27.63 -55.36 31.68
CA HIS A 757 -27.40 -56.64 32.35
C HIS A 757 -26.32 -57.47 31.65
N SER A 758 -26.35 -57.54 30.31
CA SER A 758 -25.34 -58.27 29.53
C SER A 758 -23.92 -57.75 29.75
N LYS A 759 -23.77 -56.42 29.91
CA LYS A 759 -22.49 -55.77 30.20
C LYS A 759 -22.00 -56.07 31.60
N VAL A 760 -22.86 -55.98 32.62
CA VAL A 760 -22.50 -56.31 34.01
C VAL A 760 -22.06 -57.78 34.13
N HIS A 761 -22.73 -58.68 33.42
CA HIS A 761 -22.41 -60.11 33.41
C HIS A 761 -21.09 -60.46 32.68
N MET A 762 -20.53 -59.56 31.89
CA MET A 762 -19.19 -59.71 31.30
C MET A 762 -18.05 -59.29 32.24
N PHE A 763 -18.37 -58.58 33.34
CA PHE A 763 -17.39 -58.14 34.35
C PHE A 763 -17.31 -59.08 35.56
N PHE A 764 -18.26 -60.01 35.69
CA PHE A 764 -18.24 -61.15 36.61
C PHE A 764 -17.85 -62.42 35.86
#